data_AF-A0A3P1CUC8-F1
#
_entry.id   AF-A0A3P1CUC8-F1
#
_cell.length_a   1.000
_cell.length_b   1.000
_cell.length_c   1.000
_cell.angle_alpha   90.00
_cell.angle_beta   90.00
_cell.angle_gamma   90.00
#
_symmetry.space_group_name_H-M   'P 1'
#
loop_
_entity.id
_entity.type
_entity.pdbx_description
1 polymer ?
#
loop_
_entity_poly.entity_id
_entity_poly.type
_entity_poly.pdbx_seq_one_letter_code
_entity_poly.pdbx_strand_id
1 'polypeptide(L)'
;MVSDGGYNIYLADLENYINTDKISFLTHDVTIIEWDNHKEKLKHHKERKLLNPKSRVESINSSAEILPSNFNTTLHLEYQTQQIDILLENAKVLSTPEGITNESHKRIKQRQAPFHKKLDSASDWEIIGSLGHYCYMYGIYEVYFISKNFNDFGNPNDGFKTIHPDIQERFHKLKFKYYINYSDFFKEIKVEYRYEVNSYNLPQNEIFTHKVSVKKNAFESILYLFKDLYKELSFVPIHILMKYYPFSKSKDTNGRFRIFSLYNVHDDLLKFVEMFEIHDSSNIILKETEFEYFENKKELEFVLNKLTHNLIYSIRDERDGSLKSLYYTEYNKCECARCSYKRLDFLKIFNTLKEDVKDIHGKLLNAYINYKIGNFSVAADLYFEISKLSLQQEYYIFYFISQCNLKRIYSFLNSSYYNKDKNIRVLDEIKNIDINEELARLKPLTDYNLLMYISNESFFNLAFQKISKLVSDILEHYFSQLKGGWASNKYVWELIEEYTKLDSFINENFIVYDKYFNFEDLFDLVLKGLLSSHAIKEDQGAKLNQFDDYWIEKIIFYARKESLIKYYQDYKLRSIKYSNSEKVENGFIVKARLFLGNEKGNLELEGSKNRNSYFTDFYSRLFENIITLAALLDLNEDNLNIFSENLLNFFSKNKSLNTKFYSSTKVFIALKGKSINENTLNRFVDIFLKEVRDNRLDQSFFKYLFNSFRQTDPLRIDYSKFNFILKTALIHPQGEYFFSNDSLLSLYRKSSIKRQEIIKKNIINKLNSDFNFDLFIFFTIYDVIPLDVDKVIELFTSTEFKSERHGFKSIFNGVVEYQDYNLDKLLNLYFRFKFKLNEDIISKIKSLNLYYEWLIDVNNFNYDLFRPEWIVNYNSEYYFREMGSSDLLIKKLFKYVSGNDDPLIKEVLLKIMYFSGKF
;
A
#
# COMPACT_ATOMS: atom_id res chain seq x y z
N MET A 1 13.41 -25.51 -7.04
CA MET A 1 13.48 -24.51 -5.96
C MET A 1 12.52 -23.34 -6.20
N VAL A 2 12.42 -22.81 -7.41
CA VAL A 2 11.39 -21.79 -7.73
C VAL A 2 9.98 -22.40 -7.65
N SER A 3 9.09 -21.79 -6.87
CA SER A 3 7.71 -22.26 -6.61
C SER A 3 6.68 -21.32 -7.23
N ASP A 4 5.61 -21.91 -7.81
CA ASP A 4 4.52 -21.19 -8.46
C ASP A 4 3.56 -20.61 -7.41
N GLY A 5 3.50 -21.17 -6.20
CA GLY A 5 2.45 -20.89 -5.20
C GLY A 5 3.00 -20.64 -3.80
N GLY A 6 3.61 -19.48 -3.56
CA GLY A 6 3.95 -19.03 -2.20
C GLY A 6 5.42 -18.67 -1.99
N TYR A 7 5.70 -18.05 -0.84
CA TYR A 7 7.03 -18.02 -0.25
C TYR A 7 7.50 -19.45 -0.08
N ASN A 8 8.57 -19.85 -0.79
CA ASN A 8 9.05 -21.21 -0.66
C ASN A 8 9.79 -21.33 0.67
N ILE A 9 9.07 -21.68 1.72
CA ILE A 9 9.59 -21.87 3.09
C ILE A 9 10.87 -22.71 3.09
N TYR A 10 10.95 -23.71 2.21
CA TYR A 10 12.11 -24.59 2.05
C TYR A 10 13.37 -23.91 1.52
N LEU A 11 13.26 -22.82 0.73
CA LEU A 11 14.42 -22.06 0.27
C LEU A 11 15.03 -21.27 1.43
N ALA A 12 14.19 -20.58 2.20
CA ALA A 12 14.62 -19.83 3.38
C ALA A 12 15.18 -20.76 4.47
N ASP A 13 14.56 -21.93 4.67
CA ASP A 13 15.07 -22.94 5.59
C ASP A 13 16.45 -23.43 5.14
N LEU A 14 16.62 -23.80 3.87
CA LEU A 14 17.89 -24.28 3.33
C LEU A 14 19.00 -23.22 3.50
N GLU A 15 18.72 -21.97 3.15
CA GLU A 15 19.63 -20.83 3.33
C GLU A 15 20.05 -20.68 4.80
N ASN A 16 19.09 -20.75 5.73
CA ASN A 16 19.37 -20.70 7.16
C ASN A 16 20.22 -21.89 7.63
N TYR A 17 19.99 -23.12 7.14
CA TYR A 17 20.79 -24.29 7.51
C TYR A 17 22.23 -24.21 7.01
N ILE A 18 22.44 -23.63 5.83
CA ILE A 18 23.77 -23.39 5.28
C ILE A 18 24.48 -22.29 6.06
N ASN A 19 23.81 -21.16 6.30
CA ASN A 19 24.37 -20.03 7.04
C ASN A 19 24.66 -20.33 8.52
N THR A 20 24.09 -21.42 9.07
CA THR A 20 24.35 -21.89 10.43
C THR A 20 25.28 -23.10 10.49
N ASP A 21 25.94 -23.44 9.37
CA ASP A 21 26.87 -24.58 9.24
C ASP A 21 26.26 -25.95 9.63
N LYS A 22 24.93 -26.05 9.69
CA LYS A 22 24.22 -27.31 9.98
C LYS A 22 24.23 -28.25 8.79
N ILE A 23 24.28 -27.69 7.57
CA ILE A 23 24.36 -28.44 6.32
C ILE A 23 25.42 -27.80 5.44
N SER A 24 26.35 -28.61 4.94
CA SER A 24 27.23 -28.20 3.84
C SER A 24 26.52 -28.42 2.51
N PHE A 25 26.28 -27.35 1.77
CA PHE A 25 25.66 -27.44 0.44
C PHE A 25 26.73 -27.68 -0.63
N LEU A 26 26.60 -28.79 -1.36
CA LEU A 26 27.48 -29.13 -2.48
C LEU A 26 26.71 -28.95 -3.78
N THR A 27 27.37 -28.38 -4.77
CA THR A 27 26.87 -28.27 -6.14
C THR A 27 27.97 -28.63 -7.14
N HIS A 28 27.64 -28.71 -8.42
CA HIS A 28 28.59 -28.98 -9.50
C HIS A 28 28.65 -27.80 -10.46
N ASP A 29 29.79 -27.57 -11.11
CA ASP A 29 29.96 -26.48 -12.08
C ASP A 29 28.93 -26.52 -13.22
N VAL A 30 28.63 -27.71 -13.74
CA VAL A 30 27.56 -27.95 -14.72
C VAL A 30 26.20 -27.44 -14.25
N THR A 31 25.84 -27.64 -12.98
CA THR A 31 24.56 -27.16 -12.43
C THR A 31 24.49 -25.63 -12.41
N ILE A 32 25.60 -24.97 -12.10
CA ILE A 32 25.68 -23.49 -12.08
C ILE A 32 25.52 -22.97 -13.51
N ILE A 33 26.24 -23.56 -14.47
CA ILE A 33 26.15 -23.20 -15.90
C ILE A 33 24.73 -23.38 -16.42
N GLU A 34 24.08 -24.51 -16.12
CA GLU A 34 22.69 -24.75 -16.51
C GLU A 34 21.74 -23.76 -15.85
N TRP A 35 21.92 -23.46 -14.56
CA TRP A 35 21.11 -22.48 -13.85
C TRP A 35 21.20 -21.10 -14.52
N ASP A 36 22.40 -20.60 -14.79
CA ASP A 36 22.59 -19.30 -15.44
C ASP A 36 21.99 -19.25 -16.84
N ASN A 37 22.11 -20.33 -17.60
CA ASN A 37 21.54 -20.44 -18.94
C ASN A 37 20.00 -20.49 -18.96
N HIS A 38 19.38 -20.97 -17.87
CA HIS A 38 17.95 -21.27 -17.83
C HIS A 38 17.13 -20.39 -16.88
N LYS A 39 17.74 -19.66 -15.94
CA LYS A 39 17.01 -18.94 -14.88
C LYS A 39 16.03 -17.89 -15.42
N GLU A 40 16.42 -17.08 -16.41
CA GLU A 40 15.51 -16.09 -17.02
C GLU A 40 14.37 -16.75 -17.81
N LYS A 41 14.66 -17.83 -18.53
CA LYS A 41 13.62 -18.60 -19.24
C LYS A 41 12.63 -19.23 -18.27
N LEU A 42 13.12 -19.75 -17.15
CA LEU A 42 12.30 -20.31 -16.09
C LEU A 42 11.45 -19.22 -15.43
N LYS A 43 12.03 -18.07 -15.07
CA LYS A 43 11.34 -16.90 -14.51
C LYS A 43 10.17 -16.49 -15.40
N HIS A 44 10.41 -16.27 -16.69
CA HIS A 44 9.36 -15.90 -17.65
C HIS A 44 8.31 -17.00 -17.85
N HIS A 45 8.71 -18.28 -17.88
CA HIS A 45 7.75 -19.38 -17.99
C HIS A 45 6.80 -19.41 -16.78
N LYS A 46 7.34 -19.20 -15.57
CA LYS A 46 6.59 -19.18 -14.32
C LYS A 46 5.66 -17.97 -14.24
N GLU A 47 6.16 -16.80 -14.61
CA GLU A 47 5.38 -15.57 -14.71
C GLU A 47 4.18 -15.73 -15.66
N ARG A 48 4.41 -16.28 -16.87
CA ARG A 48 3.32 -16.57 -17.83
C ARG A 48 2.30 -17.56 -17.27
N LYS A 49 2.75 -18.60 -16.57
CA LYS A 49 1.88 -19.60 -15.94
C LYS A 49 1.05 -18.99 -14.81
N LEU A 50 1.57 -18.00 -14.09
CA LEU A 50 0.85 -17.31 -13.01
C LEU A 50 -0.13 -16.25 -13.51
N LEU A 51 0.16 -15.65 -14.67
CA LEU A 51 -0.74 -14.73 -15.36
C LEU A 51 -1.91 -15.45 -16.06
N ASN A 52 -1.79 -16.75 -16.34
CA ASN A 52 -2.85 -17.51 -17.00
C ASN A 52 -3.98 -17.89 -16.00
N PRO A 53 -5.23 -17.46 -16.23
CA PRO A 53 -6.35 -17.71 -15.31
C PRO A 53 -6.69 -19.20 -15.12
N LYS A 54 -6.44 -20.06 -16.13
CA LYS A 54 -6.77 -21.50 -16.06
C LYS A 54 -5.83 -22.25 -15.11
N SER A 55 -4.54 -21.93 -15.13
CA SER A 55 -3.55 -22.52 -14.22
C SER A 55 -3.72 -22.06 -12.77
N ARG A 56 -4.30 -20.86 -12.54
CA ARG A 56 -4.72 -20.44 -11.18
C ARG A 56 -5.73 -21.41 -10.59
N VAL A 57 -6.74 -21.83 -11.35
CA VAL A 57 -7.78 -22.78 -10.89
C VAL A 57 -7.21 -24.16 -10.59
N GLU A 58 -6.27 -24.65 -11.41
CA GLU A 58 -5.61 -25.96 -11.17
C GLU A 58 -4.64 -25.92 -9.97
N SER A 59 -3.96 -24.79 -9.73
CA SER A 59 -3.03 -24.65 -8.61
C SER A 59 -3.72 -24.63 -7.23
N ILE A 60 -4.99 -24.21 -7.16
CA ILE A 60 -5.81 -24.17 -5.94
C ILE A 60 -6.06 -25.57 -5.35
N ASN A 61 -5.98 -26.63 -6.16
CA ASN A 61 -6.19 -28.01 -5.71
C ASN A 61 -4.92 -28.72 -5.22
N SER A 62 -3.75 -28.11 -5.39
CA SER A 62 -2.50 -28.59 -4.78
C SER A 62 -2.27 -27.88 -3.46
N SER A 63 -1.76 -28.57 -2.44
CA SER A 63 -1.54 -28.07 -1.07
C SER A 63 -0.51 -26.92 -0.94
N ALA A 64 -0.29 -26.13 -1.98
CA ALA A 64 0.55 -24.95 -1.98
C ALA A 64 -0.24 -23.74 -1.45
N GLU A 65 0.39 -22.95 -0.59
CA GLU A 65 -0.17 -21.71 -0.06
C GLU A 65 -0.47 -20.73 -1.20
N ILE A 66 -1.75 -20.38 -1.37
CA ILE A 66 -2.20 -19.52 -2.46
C ILE A 66 -1.61 -18.12 -2.28
N LEU A 67 -0.84 -17.66 -3.27
CA LEU A 67 -0.38 -16.27 -3.33
C LEU A 67 -1.60 -15.34 -3.46
N PRO A 68 -1.66 -14.22 -2.71
CA PRO A 68 -2.71 -13.23 -2.85
C PRO A 68 -2.87 -12.80 -4.31
N SER A 69 -4.09 -12.60 -4.79
CA SER A 69 -4.40 -12.29 -6.18
C SER A 69 -3.73 -11.01 -6.73
N ASN A 70 -3.24 -10.14 -5.84
CA ASN A 70 -2.53 -8.88 -6.12
C ASN A 70 -1.01 -8.92 -5.83
N PHE A 71 -0.45 -10.09 -5.53
CA PHE A 71 0.97 -10.23 -5.23
C PHE A 71 1.81 -9.95 -6.49
N ASN A 72 2.81 -9.06 -6.38
CA ASN A 72 3.72 -8.74 -7.48
C ASN A 72 4.57 -9.98 -7.79
N THR A 73 4.05 -10.79 -8.72
CA THR A 73 4.58 -12.09 -9.06
C THR A 73 5.99 -11.99 -9.61
N THR A 74 6.28 -10.92 -10.36
CA THR A 74 7.60 -10.65 -10.93
C THR A 74 8.62 -10.43 -9.80
N LEU A 75 8.30 -9.56 -8.84
CA LEU A 75 9.20 -9.24 -7.71
C LEU A 75 9.48 -10.46 -6.81
N HIS A 76 8.48 -11.33 -6.64
CA HIS A 76 8.65 -12.58 -5.89
C HIS A 76 9.56 -13.59 -6.59
N LEU A 77 9.34 -13.81 -7.89
CA LEU A 77 10.19 -14.69 -8.69
C LEU A 77 11.62 -14.16 -8.74
N GLU A 78 11.79 -12.84 -8.76
CA GLU A 78 13.09 -12.17 -8.66
C GLU A 78 13.78 -12.50 -7.33
N TYR A 79 13.07 -12.35 -6.21
CA TYR A 79 13.60 -12.68 -4.89
C TYR A 79 14.01 -14.16 -4.78
N GLN A 80 13.17 -15.09 -5.24
CA GLN A 80 13.52 -16.52 -5.23
C GLN A 80 14.73 -16.85 -6.11
N THR A 81 14.86 -16.17 -7.25
CA THR A 81 16.01 -16.35 -8.15
C THR A 81 17.29 -15.86 -7.48
N GLN A 82 17.24 -14.67 -6.86
CA GLN A 82 18.36 -14.11 -6.10
C GLN A 82 18.77 -14.99 -4.91
N GLN A 83 17.81 -15.57 -4.18
CA GLN A 83 18.11 -16.52 -3.11
C GLN A 83 18.84 -17.77 -3.63
N ILE A 84 18.44 -18.29 -4.78
CA ILE A 84 19.13 -19.44 -5.40
C ILE A 84 20.53 -19.04 -5.85
N ASP A 85 20.71 -17.85 -6.42
CA ASP A 85 22.03 -17.34 -6.78
C ASP A 85 22.94 -17.28 -5.53
N ILE A 86 22.46 -16.70 -4.43
CA ILE A 86 23.19 -16.66 -3.14
C ILE A 86 23.54 -18.06 -2.63
N LEU A 87 22.59 -19.00 -2.71
CA LEU A 87 22.81 -20.38 -2.28
C LEU A 87 23.90 -21.06 -3.12
N LEU A 88 23.91 -20.85 -4.43
CA LEU A 88 24.91 -21.42 -5.34
C LEU A 88 26.27 -20.76 -5.18
N GLU A 89 26.33 -19.45 -4.93
CA GLU A 89 27.56 -18.72 -4.61
C GLU A 89 28.21 -19.21 -3.31
N ASN A 90 27.40 -19.54 -2.31
CA ASN A 90 27.88 -20.08 -1.03
C ASN A 90 28.10 -21.61 -1.05
N ALA A 91 27.79 -22.29 -2.15
CA ALA A 91 27.92 -23.73 -2.25
C ALA A 91 29.38 -24.16 -2.43
N LYS A 92 29.72 -25.35 -1.93
CA LYS A 92 30.96 -26.03 -2.31
C LYS A 92 30.82 -26.58 -3.73
N VAL A 93 31.44 -25.90 -4.69
CA VAL A 93 31.41 -26.28 -6.11
C VAL A 93 32.39 -27.42 -6.37
N LEU A 94 31.87 -28.51 -6.93
CA LEU A 94 32.64 -29.67 -7.39
C LEU A 94 32.95 -29.52 -8.88
N SER A 95 34.18 -29.88 -9.26
CA SER A 95 34.57 -30.07 -10.65
C SER A 95 34.62 -31.55 -11.00
N THR A 96 34.47 -31.88 -12.28
CA THR A 96 34.52 -33.26 -12.74
C THR A 96 35.94 -33.81 -12.75
N PRO A 97 36.26 -34.87 -11.98
CA PRO A 97 37.53 -35.56 -12.09
C PRO A 97 37.63 -36.30 -13.43
N GLU A 98 38.82 -36.33 -14.04
CA GLU A 98 39.06 -37.02 -15.32
C GLU A 98 38.61 -38.50 -15.29
N GLY A 99 38.77 -39.17 -14.15
CA GLY A 99 38.29 -40.54 -13.95
C GLY A 99 36.77 -40.69 -14.09
N ILE A 100 36.00 -39.70 -13.65
CA ILE A 100 34.53 -39.69 -13.78
C ILE A 100 34.15 -39.42 -15.24
N THR A 101 34.80 -38.45 -15.91
CA THR A 101 34.59 -38.17 -17.34
C THR A 101 34.86 -39.41 -18.19
N ASN A 102 35.98 -40.10 -17.96
CA ASN A 102 36.34 -41.31 -18.70
C ASN A 102 35.38 -42.48 -18.42
N GLU A 103 34.81 -42.56 -17.21
CA GLU A 103 33.84 -43.59 -16.84
C GLU A 103 32.50 -43.43 -17.60
N SER A 104 32.14 -42.22 -18.03
CA SER A 104 30.89 -41.94 -18.75
C SER A 104 30.73 -42.84 -20.00
N HIS A 105 31.76 -42.96 -20.82
CA HIS A 105 31.76 -43.79 -22.03
C HIS A 105 31.52 -45.28 -21.73
N LYS A 106 32.06 -45.77 -20.61
CA LYS A 106 31.86 -47.16 -20.19
C LYS A 106 30.41 -47.39 -19.76
N ARG A 107 29.87 -46.49 -18.94
CA ARG A 107 28.48 -46.58 -18.46
C ARG A 107 27.46 -46.44 -19.58
N ILE A 108 27.70 -45.56 -20.56
CA ILE A 108 26.91 -45.43 -21.79
C ILE A 108 26.83 -46.77 -22.53
N LYS A 109 27.98 -47.42 -22.78
CA LYS A 109 28.03 -48.73 -23.47
C LYS A 109 27.29 -49.81 -22.69
N GLN A 110 27.37 -49.76 -21.36
CA GLN A 110 26.73 -50.73 -20.47
C GLN A 110 25.26 -50.39 -20.16
N ARG A 111 24.74 -49.26 -20.66
CA ARG A 111 23.41 -48.73 -20.35
C ARG A 111 23.12 -48.67 -18.84
N GLN A 112 24.14 -48.31 -18.06
CA GLN A 112 24.00 -48.11 -16.62
C GLN A 112 23.48 -46.70 -16.32
N ALA A 113 22.71 -46.53 -15.24
CA ALA A 113 22.26 -45.22 -14.81
C ALA A 113 23.43 -44.22 -14.64
N PRO A 114 23.25 -42.94 -15.08
CA PRO A 114 22.02 -42.34 -15.60
C PRO A 114 21.70 -42.65 -17.09
N PHE A 115 22.52 -43.40 -17.81
CA PHE A 115 22.38 -43.65 -19.26
C PHE A 115 21.42 -44.77 -19.67
N HIS A 116 20.69 -45.36 -18.73
CA HIS A 116 19.87 -46.55 -18.97
C HIS A 116 18.64 -46.27 -19.86
N LYS A 117 18.18 -45.01 -19.90
CA LYS A 117 17.08 -44.55 -20.77
C LYS A 117 17.55 -43.66 -21.92
N LYS A 118 18.54 -42.81 -21.67
CA LYS A 118 18.99 -41.75 -22.56
C LYS A 118 20.51 -41.77 -22.70
N LEU A 119 21.02 -41.58 -23.92
CA LEU A 119 22.46 -41.59 -24.18
C LEU A 119 23.13 -40.25 -23.86
N ASP A 120 22.35 -39.17 -23.70
CA ASP A 120 22.79 -37.79 -23.49
C ASP A 120 22.84 -37.34 -22.02
N SER A 121 22.84 -38.26 -21.06
CA SER A 121 22.90 -37.97 -19.61
C SER A 121 24.33 -37.80 -19.07
N ALA A 122 25.24 -37.23 -19.86
CA ALA A 122 26.65 -37.06 -19.47
C ALA A 122 26.78 -36.11 -18.26
N SER A 123 26.09 -34.97 -18.31
CA SER A 123 26.01 -33.99 -17.23
C SER A 123 25.47 -34.58 -15.93
N ASP A 124 24.42 -35.40 -16.00
CA ASP A 124 23.88 -36.10 -14.83
C ASP A 124 24.91 -37.03 -14.19
N TRP A 125 25.72 -37.72 -15.01
CA TRP A 125 26.80 -38.57 -14.53
C TRP A 125 27.94 -37.76 -13.91
N GLU A 126 28.31 -36.63 -14.50
CA GLU A 126 29.31 -35.72 -13.94
C GLU A 126 28.88 -35.20 -12.57
N ILE A 127 27.61 -34.82 -12.38
CA ILE A 127 27.08 -34.35 -11.10
C ILE A 127 27.17 -35.45 -10.02
N ILE A 128 26.55 -36.62 -10.25
CA ILE A 128 26.48 -37.68 -9.23
C ILE A 128 27.83 -38.39 -9.05
N GLY A 129 28.60 -38.52 -10.12
CA GLY A 129 29.90 -39.16 -10.14
C GLY A 129 30.94 -38.35 -9.37
N SER A 130 30.96 -37.03 -9.58
CA SER A 130 31.84 -36.11 -8.85
C SER A 130 31.46 -36.01 -7.38
N LEU A 131 30.15 -36.00 -7.05
CA LEU A 131 29.68 -36.08 -5.67
C LEU A 131 30.17 -37.36 -4.98
N GLY A 132 29.96 -38.52 -5.60
CA GLY A 132 30.41 -39.80 -5.06
C GLY A 132 31.93 -39.88 -4.89
N HIS A 133 32.69 -39.36 -5.87
CA HIS A 133 34.14 -39.29 -5.79
C HIS A 133 34.61 -38.36 -4.65
N TYR A 134 34.00 -37.17 -4.53
CA TYR A 134 34.28 -36.23 -3.45
C TYR A 134 34.03 -36.86 -2.09
N CYS A 135 32.85 -37.47 -1.88
CA CYS A 135 32.53 -38.14 -0.62
C CYS A 135 33.54 -39.25 -0.29
N TYR A 136 33.95 -40.04 -1.27
CA TYR A 136 34.99 -41.07 -1.09
C TYR A 136 36.34 -40.48 -0.66
N MET A 137 36.80 -39.42 -1.32
CA MET A 137 38.09 -38.77 -1.03
C MET A 137 38.14 -38.15 0.37
N TYR A 138 37.01 -37.66 0.87
CA TYR A 138 36.91 -37.01 2.18
C TYR A 138 36.37 -37.93 3.29
N GLY A 139 36.19 -39.23 3.02
CA GLY A 139 35.69 -40.18 4.01
C GLY A 139 34.25 -39.92 4.49
N ILE A 140 33.41 -39.37 3.60
CA ILE A 140 31.98 -39.14 3.85
C ILE A 140 31.22 -40.40 3.43
N TYR A 141 30.49 -41.00 4.37
CA TYR A 141 29.79 -42.27 4.16
C TYR A 141 28.27 -42.14 3.98
N GLU A 142 27.69 -40.96 4.21
CA GLU A 142 26.28 -40.69 4.00
C GLU A 142 26.09 -39.30 3.36
N VAL A 143 25.20 -39.19 2.38
CA VAL A 143 24.89 -37.93 1.72
C VAL A 143 23.40 -37.82 1.40
N TYR A 144 22.84 -36.63 1.55
CA TYR A 144 21.47 -36.31 1.12
C TYR A 144 21.52 -35.82 -0.33
N PHE A 145 20.86 -36.54 -1.24
CA PHE A 145 20.84 -36.20 -2.66
C PHE A 145 19.41 -35.84 -3.07
N ILE A 146 19.19 -34.58 -3.44
CA ILE A 146 17.87 -34.06 -3.82
C ILE A 146 17.86 -33.81 -5.32
N SER A 147 17.02 -34.52 -6.08
CA SER A 147 16.88 -34.30 -7.52
C SER A 147 15.48 -34.62 -8.01
N LYS A 148 14.92 -33.73 -8.84
CA LYS A 148 13.66 -33.97 -9.55
C LYS A 148 13.80 -34.91 -10.73
N ASN A 149 15.02 -35.23 -11.17
CA ASN A 149 15.26 -36.20 -12.25
C ASN A 149 15.23 -37.64 -11.70
N PHE A 150 14.04 -38.06 -11.23
CA PHE A 150 13.83 -39.41 -10.69
C PHE A 150 13.97 -40.51 -11.74
N ASN A 151 13.88 -40.17 -13.02
CA ASN A 151 14.02 -41.14 -14.10
C ASN A 151 15.44 -41.68 -14.22
N ASP A 152 16.43 -40.83 -13.99
CA ASP A 152 17.83 -41.18 -14.18
C ASP A 152 18.52 -41.55 -12.87
N PHE A 153 18.09 -40.96 -11.75
CA PHE A 153 18.69 -41.18 -10.43
C PHE A 153 17.87 -42.09 -9.51
N GLY A 154 16.55 -42.19 -9.68
CA GLY A 154 15.68 -42.94 -8.77
C GLY A 154 15.60 -44.41 -9.12
N ASN A 155 15.40 -45.26 -8.12
CA ASN A 155 15.17 -46.69 -8.29
C ASN A 155 13.73 -46.94 -8.81
N PRO A 156 13.55 -47.47 -10.03
CA PRO A 156 12.21 -47.70 -10.54
C PRO A 156 11.45 -48.80 -9.77
N ASN A 157 12.15 -49.69 -9.06
CA ASN A 157 11.54 -50.84 -8.40
C ASN A 157 10.87 -50.52 -7.05
N ASP A 158 11.13 -49.36 -6.46
CA ASP A 158 10.58 -48.96 -5.16
C ASP A 158 9.70 -47.69 -5.21
N GLY A 159 9.34 -47.28 -6.43
CA GLY A 159 8.63 -46.02 -6.66
C GLY A 159 9.53 -44.79 -6.53
N PHE A 160 10.81 -44.91 -6.88
CA PHE A 160 11.81 -43.83 -6.88
C PHE A 160 12.12 -43.29 -5.48
N LYS A 161 12.04 -44.15 -4.46
CA LYS A 161 12.31 -43.78 -3.06
C LYS A 161 13.80 -43.84 -2.74
N THR A 162 14.54 -44.75 -3.35
CA THR A 162 16.00 -44.83 -3.20
C THR A 162 16.74 -44.41 -4.46
N ILE A 163 18.05 -44.20 -4.35
CA ILE A 163 18.94 -44.02 -5.50
C ILE A 163 18.96 -45.29 -6.36
N HIS A 164 19.23 -45.15 -7.65
CA HIS A 164 19.30 -46.24 -8.60
C HIS A 164 20.39 -47.27 -8.22
N PRO A 165 20.13 -48.59 -8.32
CA PRO A 165 21.07 -49.63 -7.97
C PRO A 165 22.46 -49.49 -8.61
N ASP A 166 22.54 -49.20 -9.92
CA ASP A 166 23.83 -49.01 -10.62
C ASP A 166 24.69 -47.86 -10.04
N ILE A 167 24.06 -46.83 -9.47
CA ILE A 167 24.75 -45.72 -8.81
C ILE A 167 25.20 -46.19 -7.42
N GLN A 168 24.32 -46.86 -6.68
CA GLN A 168 24.62 -47.41 -5.36
C GLN A 168 25.72 -48.47 -5.39
N GLU A 169 25.76 -49.32 -6.41
CA GLU A 169 26.79 -50.35 -6.62
C GLU A 169 28.17 -49.71 -6.85
N ARG A 170 28.23 -48.69 -7.70
CA ARG A 170 29.47 -47.96 -8.01
C ARG A 170 30.05 -47.26 -6.79
N PHE A 171 29.19 -46.79 -5.90
CA PHE A 171 29.56 -46.11 -4.66
C PHE A 171 29.08 -46.91 -3.45
N HIS A 172 29.33 -48.22 -3.41
CA HIS A 172 28.84 -49.12 -2.35
C HIS A 172 29.22 -48.73 -0.92
N LYS A 173 30.26 -47.91 -0.72
CA LYS A 173 30.66 -47.38 0.60
C LYS A 173 29.90 -46.11 1.01
N LEU A 174 29.20 -45.46 0.08
CA LEU A 174 28.45 -44.23 0.29
C LEU A 174 26.96 -44.55 0.28
N LYS A 175 26.27 -44.19 1.36
CA LYS A 175 24.82 -44.30 1.46
C LYS A 175 24.16 -43.02 0.95
N PHE A 176 23.42 -43.11 -0.16
CA PHE A 176 22.62 -42.00 -0.66
C PHE A 176 21.24 -42.00 0.00
N LYS A 177 20.90 -40.91 0.70
CA LYS A 177 19.53 -40.60 1.11
C LYS A 177 18.89 -39.74 0.01
N TYR A 178 18.12 -40.37 -0.87
CA TYR A 178 17.56 -39.76 -2.07
C TYR A 178 16.20 -39.11 -1.82
N TYR A 179 15.99 -37.88 -2.33
CA TYR A 179 14.72 -37.16 -2.23
C TYR A 179 14.33 -36.52 -3.56
N ILE A 180 13.05 -36.64 -3.90
CA ILE A 180 12.45 -35.91 -5.04
C ILE A 180 11.94 -34.54 -4.58
N ASN A 181 11.40 -34.47 -3.37
CA ASN A 181 10.79 -33.28 -2.79
C ASN A 181 11.56 -32.78 -1.58
N TYR A 182 11.72 -31.45 -1.48
CA TYR A 182 12.32 -30.80 -0.30
C TYR A 182 11.54 -31.10 0.98
N SER A 183 10.21 -31.22 0.91
CA SER A 183 9.37 -31.53 2.08
C SER A 183 9.79 -32.84 2.77
N ASP A 184 10.16 -33.85 2.00
CA ASP A 184 10.50 -35.17 2.53
C ASP A 184 11.94 -35.17 3.06
N PHE A 185 12.84 -34.43 2.39
CA PHE A 185 14.16 -34.14 2.90
C PHE A 185 14.12 -33.45 4.27
N PHE A 186 13.33 -32.38 4.39
CA PHE A 186 13.20 -31.63 5.65
C PHE A 186 12.50 -32.43 6.76
N LYS A 187 11.63 -33.39 6.41
CA LYS A 187 11.10 -34.36 7.39
C LYS A 187 12.19 -35.31 7.90
N GLU A 188 13.04 -35.84 7.01
CA GLU A 188 14.07 -36.83 7.39
C GLU A 188 15.18 -36.23 8.24
N ILE A 189 15.72 -35.07 7.84
CA ILE A 189 16.86 -34.48 8.55
C ILE A 189 16.50 -34.06 9.98
N LYS A 190 15.29 -34.41 10.44
CA LYS A 190 14.62 -33.95 11.64
C LYS A 190 14.93 -32.49 11.73
N VAL A 191 14.30 -31.72 10.85
CA VAL A 191 14.05 -30.32 11.14
C VAL A 191 13.30 -30.33 12.47
N GLU A 192 14.06 -30.37 13.55
CA GLU A 192 14.01 -29.41 14.60
C GLU A 192 13.79 -28.08 13.90
N TYR A 193 12.52 -27.81 13.61
CA TYR A 193 12.01 -26.47 13.68
C TYR A 193 12.72 -25.82 14.87
N ARG A 194 13.01 -24.53 14.79
CA ARG A 194 13.46 -23.72 15.93
C ARG A 194 12.59 -23.86 17.22
N TYR A 195 11.58 -24.72 17.19
CA TYR A 195 10.91 -25.40 18.31
C TYR A 195 11.71 -26.48 19.07
N GLU A 196 12.99 -26.73 18.84
CA GLU A 196 13.79 -27.55 19.76
C GLU A 196 13.85 -26.90 21.18
N VAL A 197 13.64 -25.58 21.30
CA VAL A 197 13.40 -24.99 22.64
C VAL A 197 12.00 -25.33 23.21
N ASN A 198 11.07 -25.84 22.39
CA ASN A 198 9.79 -26.40 22.84
C ASN A 198 9.84 -27.89 23.22
N SER A 199 10.92 -28.62 22.90
CA SER A 199 11.04 -30.07 23.19
C SER A 199 11.46 -30.36 24.62
N TYR A 200 11.88 -29.33 25.38
CA TYR A 200 11.74 -29.42 26.82
C TYR A 200 10.24 -29.56 27.14
N ASN A 201 9.87 -30.71 27.71
CA ASN A 201 8.60 -30.98 28.38
C ASN A 201 8.43 -30.06 29.60
N LEU A 202 8.69 -28.76 29.46
CA LEU A 202 8.21 -27.76 30.38
C LEU A 202 6.69 -27.78 30.27
N PRO A 203 5.98 -28.19 31.34
CA PRO A 203 4.54 -28.22 31.32
C PRO A 203 4.02 -26.84 30.96
N GLN A 204 3.07 -26.78 30.03
CA GLN A 204 2.39 -25.54 29.71
C GLN A 204 1.71 -25.03 30.98
N ASN A 205 1.81 -23.73 31.21
CA ASN A 205 1.14 -23.09 32.34
C ASN A 205 -0.38 -23.34 32.27
N GLU A 206 -0.95 -23.99 33.29
CA GLU A 206 -2.40 -24.29 33.35
C GLU A 206 -3.25 -23.08 33.73
N ILE A 207 -2.65 -21.97 34.19
CA ILE A 207 -3.35 -20.75 34.62
C ILE A 207 -4.32 -20.24 33.55
N PHE A 208 -3.94 -20.36 32.28
CA PHE A 208 -4.73 -19.95 31.13
C PHE A 208 -5.41 -21.13 30.44
N THR A 209 -6.34 -21.77 31.16
CA THR A 209 -7.17 -22.85 30.61
C THR A 209 -8.65 -22.64 30.93
N HIS A 210 -9.53 -23.17 30.09
CA HIS A 210 -10.98 -23.16 30.34
C HIS A 210 -11.31 -23.64 31.76
N LYS A 211 -10.65 -24.70 32.25
CA LYS A 211 -10.92 -25.28 33.57
C LYS A 211 -10.57 -24.32 34.71
N VAL A 212 -9.44 -23.62 34.62
CA VAL A 212 -8.99 -22.68 35.67
C VAL A 212 -9.82 -21.39 35.68
N SER A 213 -10.35 -20.98 34.53
CA SER A 213 -11.23 -19.81 34.42
C SER A 213 -12.63 -20.00 35.03
N VAL A 214 -13.09 -21.23 35.29
CA VAL A 214 -14.43 -21.47 35.89
C VAL A 214 -14.44 -21.02 37.35
N LYS A 215 -15.28 -20.03 37.67
CA LYS A 215 -15.61 -19.57 39.03
C LYS A 215 -17.10 -19.80 39.32
N LYS A 216 -17.61 -19.24 40.42
CA LYS A 216 -18.99 -19.47 40.90
C LYS A 216 -20.05 -19.15 39.84
N ASN A 217 -19.83 -18.10 39.06
CA ASN A 217 -20.72 -17.66 37.98
C ASN A 217 -19.91 -17.04 36.82
N ALA A 218 -20.59 -16.70 35.72
CA ALA A 218 -19.98 -16.09 34.54
C ALA A 218 -19.31 -14.74 34.85
N PHE A 219 -19.94 -13.87 35.65
CA PHE A 219 -19.38 -12.56 36.01
C PHE A 219 -18.06 -12.69 36.76
N GLU A 220 -18.02 -13.48 37.84
CA GLU A 220 -16.80 -13.74 38.62
C GLU A 220 -15.70 -14.40 37.77
N SER A 221 -16.08 -15.27 36.84
CA SER A 221 -15.14 -15.91 35.92
C SER A 221 -14.49 -14.90 34.97
N ILE A 222 -15.29 -14.00 34.38
CA ILE A 222 -14.79 -12.93 33.51
C ILE A 222 -13.93 -11.95 34.31
N LEU A 223 -14.39 -11.54 35.50
CA LEU A 223 -13.67 -10.62 36.36
C LEU A 223 -12.30 -11.18 36.78
N TYR A 224 -12.25 -12.46 37.18
CA TYR A 224 -11.01 -13.16 37.49
C TYR A 224 -10.06 -13.17 36.29
N LEU A 225 -10.55 -13.60 35.13
CA LEU A 225 -9.76 -13.65 33.89
C LEU A 225 -9.26 -12.25 33.48
N PHE A 226 -10.09 -11.23 33.60
CA PHE A 226 -9.77 -9.88 33.16
C PHE A 226 -8.80 -9.16 34.12
N LYS A 227 -8.90 -9.41 35.43
CA LYS A 227 -7.92 -8.88 36.40
C LYS A 227 -6.51 -9.40 36.13
N ASP A 228 -6.39 -10.61 35.58
CA ASP A 228 -5.10 -11.21 35.22
C ASP A 228 -4.65 -10.81 33.80
N LEU A 229 -5.45 -11.05 32.77
CA LEU A 229 -5.08 -10.74 31.37
C LEU A 229 -4.80 -9.25 31.14
N TYR A 230 -5.64 -8.36 31.67
CA TYR A 230 -5.47 -6.91 31.48
C TYR A 230 -4.51 -6.27 32.49
N LYS A 231 -3.83 -7.08 33.30
CA LYS A 231 -2.69 -6.64 34.12
C LYS A 231 -1.52 -6.23 33.24
N GLU A 232 -1.32 -6.91 32.11
CA GLU A 232 -0.21 -6.65 31.17
C GLU A 232 -0.69 -6.34 29.74
N LEU A 233 -1.98 -6.49 29.44
CA LEU A 233 -2.51 -6.21 28.10
C LEU A 233 -3.58 -5.14 28.16
N SER A 234 -3.73 -4.42 27.06
CA SER A 234 -4.91 -3.58 26.84
C SER A 234 -5.91 -4.27 25.91
N PHE A 235 -5.44 -5.18 25.07
CA PHE A 235 -6.25 -5.93 24.10
C PHE A 235 -5.80 -7.39 24.03
N VAL A 236 -6.74 -8.32 24.16
CA VAL A 236 -6.48 -9.77 24.06
C VAL A 236 -7.02 -10.27 22.72
N PRO A 237 -6.24 -11.01 21.92
CA PRO A 237 -6.75 -11.58 20.67
C PRO A 237 -8.01 -12.41 20.92
N ILE A 238 -9.10 -12.09 20.20
CA ILE A 238 -10.42 -12.68 20.47
C ILE A 238 -10.41 -14.20 20.34
N HIS A 239 -9.65 -14.75 19.40
CA HIS A 239 -9.51 -16.20 19.25
C HIS A 239 -8.79 -16.89 20.42
N ILE A 240 -8.01 -16.15 21.21
CA ILE A 240 -7.43 -16.61 22.48
C ILE A 240 -8.49 -16.47 23.57
N LEU A 241 -9.15 -15.32 23.67
CA LEU A 241 -10.18 -15.06 24.66
C LEU A 241 -11.33 -16.08 24.60
N MET A 242 -11.74 -16.47 23.40
CA MET A 242 -12.78 -17.47 23.13
C MET A 242 -12.42 -18.90 23.56
N LYS A 243 -11.19 -19.18 24.03
CA LYS A 243 -10.80 -20.47 24.60
C LYS A 243 -11.09 -20.58 26.10
N TYR A 244 -11.46 -19.46 26.74
CA TYR A 244 -11.72 -19.39 28.17
C TYR A 244 -13.22 -19.47 28.47
N TYR A 245 -13.56 -19.91 29.68
CA TYR A 245 -14.91 -19.82 30.20
C TYR A 245 -15.21 -18.36 30.62
N PRO A 246 -16.40 -17.81 30.34
CA PRO A 246 -17.59 -18.41 29.71
C PRO A 246 -17.71 -18.13 28.19
N PHE A 247 -16.63 -17.70 27.53
CA PHE A 247 -16.62 -17.39 26.09
C PHE A 247 -16.63 -18.63 25.19
N SER A 248 -16.38 -19.81 25.76
CA SER A 248 -16.50 -21.13 25.13
C SER A 248 -17.53 -21.98 25.86
N LYS A 249 -18.24 -22.86 25.14
CA LYS A 249 -19.19 -23.81 25.73
C LYS A 249 -18.50 -24.96 26.47
N SER A 250 -17.31 -25.34 26.04
CA SER A 250 -16.52 -26.43 26.61
C SER A 250 -15.06 -26.31 26.21
N LYS A 251 -14.21 -27.17 26.78
CA LYS A 251 -12.78 -27.25 26.45
C LYS A 251 -12.50 -27.49 24.97
N ASP A 252 -13.41 -28.18 24.28
CA ASP A 252 -13.23 -28.65 22.90
C ASP A 252 -13.99 -27.80 21.86
N THR A 253 -14.82 -26.87 22.33
CA THR A 253 -15.69 -26.05 21.47
C THR A 253 -15.40 -24.57 21.65
N ASN A 254 -14.91 -23.92 20.58
CA ASN A 254 -14.65 -22.49 20.58
C ASN A 254 -15.92 -21.68 20.33
N GLY A 255 -16.00 -20.50 20.96
CA GLY A 255 -16.93 -19.46 20.56
C GLY A 255 -16.67 -19.01 19.12
N ARG A 256 -17.65 -18.31 18.53
CA ARG A 256 -17.49 -17.64 17.23
C ARG A 256 -17.58 -16.13 17.41
N PHE A 257 -16.87 -15.40 16.57
CA PHE A 257 -16.87 -13.94 16.57
C PHE A 257 -17.04 -13.40 15.16
N ARG A 258 -18.04 -12.53 14.96
CA ARG A 258 -18.33 -11.90 13.66
C ARG A 258 -19.14 -10.61 13.81
N ILE A 259 -18.69 -9.58 13.10
CA ILE A 259 -19.19 -8.21 13.14
C ILE A 259 -19.34 -7.74 14.60
N PHE A 260 -18.23 -7.77 15.35
CA PHE A 260 -18.15 -7.27 16.73
C PHE A 260 -19.09 -7.95 17.72
N SER A 261 -19.55 -9.16 17.37
CA SER A 261 -20.53 -9.93 18.13
C SER A 261 -19.99 -11.31 18.45
N LEU A 262 -20.22 -11.79 19.67
CA LEU A 262 -19.94 -13.17 20.05
C LEU A 262 -21.16 -14.08 19.84
N TYR A 263 -20.90 -15.32 19.44
CA TYR A 263 -21.87 -16.39 19.20
C TYR A 263 -21.34 -17.71 19.77
N ASN A 264 -22.22 -18.70 19.92
CA ASN A 264 -21.87 -20.02 20.42
C ASN A 264 -21.10 -19.96 21.77
N VAL A 265 -21.51 -19.05 22.65
CA VAL A 265 -20.95 -18.86 24.00
C VAL A 265 -21.64 -19.78 25.01
N HIS A 266 -21.11 -19.86 26.24
CA HIS A 266 -21.76 -20.62 27.31
C HIS A 266 -23.06 -19.95 27.76
N ASP A 267 -24.06 -20.74 28.15
CA ASP A 267 -25.39 -20.24 28.54
C ASP A 267 -25.33 -19.28 29.74
N ASP A 268 -24.37 -19.47 30.65
CA ASP A 268 -24.21 -18.59 31.80
C ASP A 268 -23.73 -17.19 31.41
N LEU A 269 -23.04 -17.03 30.27
CA LEU A 269 -22.74 -15.69 29.74
C LEU A 269 -24.02 -15.01 29.23
N LEU A 270 -24.93 -15.76 28.60
CA LEU A 270 -26.22 -15.22 28.15
C LEU A 270 -27.05 -14.75 29.34
N LYS A 271 -27.18 -15.59 30.38
CA LYS A 271 -27.88 -15.23 31.62
C LYS A 271 -27.27 -13.98 32.27
N PHE A 272 -25.94 -13.89 32.33
CA PHE A 272 -25.27 -12.71 32.87
C PHE A 272 -25.64 -11.42 32.11
N VAL A 273 -25.70 -11.48 30.79
CA VAL A 273 -26.01 -10.30 29.95
C VAL A 273 -27.50 -9.94 29.99
N GLU A 274 -28.38 -10.88 30.32
CA GLU A 274 -29.81 -10.62 30.52
C GLU A 274 -30.09 -9.77 31.77
N MET A 275 -29.18 -9.76 32.75
CA MET A 275 -29.31 -9.07 34.04
C MET A 275 -29.28 -7.54 33.94
N PHE A 276 -28.79 -6.96 32.84
CA PHE A 276 -28.63 -5.52 32.69
C PHE A 276 -28.96 -5.04 31.27
N GLU A 277 -29.21 -3.74 31.14
CA GLU A 277 -29.37 -3.04 29.88
C GLU A 277 -28.51 -1.78 29.86
N ILE A 278 -27.93 -1.45 28.70
CA ILE A 278 -27.07 -0.28 28.52
C ILE A 278 -27.81 0.73 27.66
N HIS A 279 -28.11 1.89 28.23
CA HIS A 279 -28.67 3.05 27.53
C HIS A 279 -27.59 4.09 27.24
N ASP A 280 -27.68 4.73 26.07
CA ASP A 280 -26.78 5.81 25.62
C ASP A 280 -25.28 5.51 25.78
N SER A 281 -24.91 4.23 25.62
CA SER A 281 -23.53 3.72 25.74
C SER A 281 -22.83 3.98 27.09
N SER A 282 -23.53 4.45 28.12
CA SER A 282 -22.90 4.89 29.38
C SER A 282 -23.75 4.69 30.63
N ASN A 283 -25.06 4.45 30.49
CA ASN A 283 -25.96 4.24 31.61
C ASN A 283 -26.35 2.76 31.72
N ILE A 284 -25.96 2.10 32.80
CA ILE A 284 -26.28 0.69 33.07
C ILE A 284 -27.53 0.64 33.96
N ILE A 285 -28.59 -0.02 33.48
CA ILE A 285 -29.81 -0.31 34.23
C ILE A 285 -29.80 -1.79 34.61
N LEU A 286 -29.81 -2.08 35.90
CA LEU A 286 -29.88 -3.45 36.43
C LEU A 286 -31.35 -3.86 36.59
N LYS A 287 -31.68 -5.12 36.27
CA LYS A 287 -33.03 -5.66 36.46
C LYS A 287 -33.20 -6.12 37.92
N GLU A 288 -34.27 -5.67 38.57
CA GLU A 288 -34.45 -5.66 40.04
C GLU A 288 -34.39 -7.02 40.75
N THR A 289 -34.53 -8.15 40.06
CA THR A 289 -34.72 -9.47 40.68
C THR A 289 -33.46 -10.24 41.07
N GLU A 290 -32.25 -9.75 40.76
CA GLU A 290 -31.00 -10.51 40.99
C GLU A 290 -29.87 -9.67 41.65
N PHE A 291 -30.26 -8.60 42.37
CA PHE A 291 -29.36 -7.60 42.95
C PHE A 291 -28.34 -8.11 43.98
N GLU A 292 -28.56 -9.30 44.58
CA GLU A 292 -27.61 -9.90 45.54
C GLU A 292 -26.25 -10.24 44.92
N TYR A 293 -26.11 -10.29 43.59
CA TYR A 293 -24.85 -10.64 42.92
C TYR A 293 -23.89 -9.47 42.65
N PHE A 294 -24.38 -8.23 42.64
CA PHE A 294 -23.59 -7.06 42.22
C PHE A 294 -23.30 -6.12 43.40
N GLU A 295 -22.49 -6.59 44.36
CA GLU A 295 -22.00 -5.71 45.45
C GLU A 295 -21.18 -4.52 44.92
N ASN A 296 -20.70 -4.53 43.66
CA ASN A 296 -19.83 -3.48 43.12
C ASN A 296 -20.09 -3.14 41.64
N LYS A 297 -20.93 -2.13 41.38
CA LYS A 297 -21.16 -1.54 40.04
C LYS A 297 -19.86 -1.26 39.26
N LYS A 298 -18.79 -0.86 39.95
CA LYS A 298 -17.48 -0.56 39.32
C LYS A 298 -16.83 -1.77 38.67
N GLU A 299 -17.05 -2.97 39.21
CA GLU A 299 -16.50 -4.19 38.62
C GLU A 299 -17.27 -4.59 37.35
N LEU A 300 -18.58 -4.34 37.31
CA LEU A 300 -19.37 -4.48 36.08
C LEU A 300 -18.92 -3.47 35.01
N GLU A 301 -18.76 -2.20 35.38
CA GLU A 301 -18.23 -1.15 34.50
C GLU A 301 -16.83 -1.53 33.97
N PHE A 302 -15.96 -2.08 34.82
CA PHE A 302 -14.67 -2.61 34.40
C PHE A 302 -14.81 -3.73 33.37
N VAL A 303 -15.65 -4.74 33.62
CA VAL A 303 -15.88 -5.85 32.69
C VAL A 303 -16.42 -5.36 31.34
N LEU A 304 -17.45 -4.52 31.36
CA LEU A 304 -18.07 -3.99 30.13
C LEU A 304 -17.11 -3.08 29.36
N ASN A 305 -16.34 -2.25 30.06
CA ASN A 305 -15.27 -1.48 29.44
C ASN A 305 -14.25 -2.41 28.76
N LYS A 306 -13.78 -3.46 29.42
CA LYS A 306 -12.80 -4.39 28.83
C LYS A 306 -13.37 -5.16 27.64
N LEU A 307 -14.63 -5.60 27.68
CA LEU A 307 -15.31 -6.22 26.54
C LEU A 307 -15.39 -5.25 25.35
N THR A 308 -15.80 -4.01 25.60
CA THR A 308 -15.89 -2.98 24.57
C THR A 308 -14.52 -2.64 23.97
N HIS A 309 -13.49 -2.49 24.80
CA HIS A 309 -12.11 -2.27 24.32
C HIS A 309 -11.55 -3.46 23.52
N ASN A 310 -12.07 -4.67 23.75
CA ASN A 310 -11.78 -5.87 22.96
C ASN A 310 -12.69 -6.04 21.75
N LEU A 311 -13.47 -5.02 21.41
CA LEU A 311 -14.35 -4.98 20.25
C LEU A 311 -15.51 -5.98 20.34
N ILE A 312 -15.88 -6.42 21.55
CA ILE A 312 -17.06 -7.24 21.81
C ILE A 312 -18.19 -6.29 22.18
N TYR A 313 -18.97 -5.89 21.17
CA TYR A 313 -20.06 -4.92 21.33
C TYR A 313 -21.40 -5.57 21.58
N SER A 314 -21.55 -6.86 21.28
CA SER A 314 -22.77 -7.59 21.54
C SER A 314 -22.56 -9.09 21.65
N ILE A 315 -23.55 -9.78 22.20
CA ILE A 315 -23.67 -11.23 22.18
C ILE A 315 -24.98 -11.59 21.51
N ARG A 316 -24.94 -12.63 20.67
CA ARG A 316 -26.13 -13.17 20.02
C ARG A 316 -26.54 -14.49 20.67
N ASP A 317 -27.80 -14.59 21.05
CA ASP A 317 -28.41 -15.85 21.44
C ASP A 317 -28.75 -16.66 20.19
N GLU A 318 -28.26 -17.89 20.10
CA GLU A 318 -28.53 -18.78 18.97
C GLU A 318 -29.94 -19.37 19.02
N ARG A 319 -30.61 -19.36 20.19
CA ARG A 319 -31.93 -19.95 20.40
C ARG A 319 -33.04 -19.14 19.72
N ASP A 320 -33.00 -17.83 19.86
CA ASP A 320 -34.01 -16.90 19.31
C ASP A 320 -33.43 -15.88 18.31
N GLY A 321 -32.10 -15.85 18.15
CA GLY A 321 -31.41 -14.92 17.27
C GLY A 321 -31.28 -13.49 17.80
N SER A 322 -31.72 -13.24 19.04
CA SER A 322 -31.69 -11.93 19.68
C SER A 322 -30.26 -11.44 19.90
N LEU A 323 -30.06 -10.13 19.78
CA LEU A 323 -28.78 -9.46 19.96
C LEU A 323 -28.84 -8.60 21.21
N LYS A 324 -27.94 -8.84 22.16
CA LYS A 324 -27.82 -8.05 23.39
C LYS A 324 -26.57 -7.17 23.30
N SER A 325 -26.76 -5.87 23.43
CA SER A 325 -25.65 -4.90 23.41
C SER A 325 -24.83 -5.00 24.70
N LEU A 326 -23.52 -4.99 24.54
CA LEU A 326 -22.51 -4.87 25.60
C LEU A 326 -21.73 -3.56 25.51
N TYR A 327 -22.06 -2.72 24.52
CA TYR A 327 -21.28 -1.54 24.21
C TYR A 327 -21.39 -0.51 25.34
N TYR A 328 -20.30 -0.36 26.08
CA TYR A 328 -20.18 0.54 27.22
C TYR A 328 -18.92 1.39 27.06
N THR A 329 -19.09 2.71 27.09
CA THR A 329 -17.98 3.66 27.02
C THR A 329 -18.21 4.78 28.03
N GLU A 330 -17.28 4.93 28.97
CA GLU A 330 -17.15 6.17 29.72
C GLU A 330 -16.36 7.17 28.90
N TYR A 331 -16.99 8.27 28.50
CA TYR A 331 -16.26 9.35 27.86
C TYR A 331 -15.44 10.10 28.91
N ASN A 332 -14.18 9.72 29.04
CA ASN A 332 -13.20 10.47 29.80
C ASN A 332 -12.23 11.15 28.84
N LYS A 333 -12.14 12.48 28.93
CA LYS A 333 -11.15 13.27 28.20
C LYS A 333 -9.76 12.85 28.68
N CYS A 334 -9.06 12.07 27.86
CA CYS A 334 -7.73 11.57 28.17
C CYS A 334 -6.66 12.47 27.55
N GLU A 335 -5.66 12.82 28.34
CA GLU A 335 -4.57 13.72 27.95
C GLU A 335 -3.21 13.04 27.85
N CYS A 336 -3.19 11.70 27.84
CA CYS A 336 -1.94 10.95 27.72
C CYS A 336 -1.26 11.14 26.35
N ALA A 337 0.00 10.73 26.26
CA ALA A 337 0.80 10.81 25.03
C ALA A 337 0.12 10.10 23.83
N ARG A 338 -0.54 8.95 24.06
CA ARG A 338 -1.29 8.22 23.03
C ARG A 338 -2.48 9.00 22.47
N CYS A 339 -3.32 9.54 23.36
CA CYS A 339 -4.50 10.30 22.95
C CYS A 339 -4.09 11.59 22.24
N SER A 340 -3.01 12.25 22.71
CA SER A 340 -2.42 13.40 22.04
C SER A 340 -1.86 13.04 20.66
N TYR A 341 -1.21 11.87 20.52
CA TYR A 341 -0.77 11.33 19.23
C TYR A 341 -1.95 11.10 18.28
N LYS A 342 -2.99 10.38 18.71
CA LYS A 342 -4.20 10.15 17.91
C LYS A 342 -4.87 11.48 17.48
N ARG A 343 -4.82 12.52 18.31
CA ARG A 343 -5.34 13.88 18.00
C ARG A 343 -4.40 14.76 17.19
N LEU A 344 -3.18 14.32 16.90
CA LEU A 344 -2.13 15.09 16.21
C LEU A 344 -1.63 16.33 16.97
N ASP A 345 -1.71 16.30 18.29
CA ASP A 345 -1.17 17.35 19.18
C ASP A 345 0.29 17.04 19.53
N PHE A 346 1.19 17.28 18.58
CA PHE A 346 2.61 16.95 18.71
C PHE A 346 3.32 17.78 19.77
N LEU A 347 2.93 19.06 19.94
CA LEU A 347 3.48 19.90 21.01
C LEU A 347 3.26 19.27 22.39
N LYS A 348 2.03 18.78 22.63
CA LYS A 348 1.72 18.10 23.88
C LYS A 348 2.50 16.80 24.04
N ILE A 349 2.63 16.00 22.98
CA ILE A 349 3.41 14.76 23.00
C ILE A 349 4.85 15.04 23.43
N PHE A 350 5.52 16.02 22.81
CA PHE A 350 6.91 16.34 23.15
C PHE A 350 7.07 16.81 24.59
N ASN A 351 6.08 17.50 25.16
CA ASN A 351 6.11 17.89 26.57
C ASN A 351 5.88 16.68 27.49
N THR A 352 4.87 15.84 27.20
CA THR A 352 4.59 14.64 28.01
C THR A 352 5.73 13.63 27.97
N LEU A 353 6.46 13.50 26.86
CA LEU A 353 7.61 12.60 26.76
C LEU A 353 8.85 13.09 27.52
N LYS A 354 8.90 14.35 27.97
CA LYS A 354 9.97 14.88 28.83
C LYS A 354 9.75 14.54 30.30
N GLU A 355 8.53 14.14 30.69
CA GLU A 355 8.19 13.79 32.07
C GLU A 355 8.71 12.38 32.40
N ASP A 356 9.36 12.23 33.54
CA ASP A 356 9.82 10.92 34.03
C ASP A 356 8.62 10.13 34.59
N VAL A 357 8.30 9.01 33.95
CA VAL A 357 7.17 8.16 34.30
C VAL A 357 7.66 6.98 35.10
N LYS A 358 7.20 6.84 36.35
CA LYS A 358 7.65 5.77 37.25
C LYS A 358 7.02 4.41 36.96
N ASP A 359 5.76 4.41 36.56
CA ASP A 359 5.00 3.19 36.29
C ASP A 359 5.42 2.53 34.96
N ILE A 360 5.45 1.21 34.94
CA ILE A 360 5.95 0.43 33.82
C ILE A 360 5.03 0.46 32.59
N HIS A 361 3.71 0.53 32.78
CA HIS A 361 2.78 0.72 31.65
C HIS A 361 3.02 2.09 31.00
N GLY A 362 3.19 3.12 31.83
CA GLY A 362 3.52 4.46 31.39
C GLY A 362 4.86 4.53 30.64
N LYS A 363 5.89 3.83 31.11
CA LYS A 363 7.17 3.69 30.40
C LYS A 363 7.01 3.00 29.05
N LEU A 364 6.25 1.90 29.01
CA LEU A 364 5.99 1.16 27.77
C LEU A 364 5.23 2.01 26.74
N LEU A 365 4.24 2.76 27.19
CA LEU A 365 3.55 3.74 26.37
C LEU A 365 4.53 4.81 25.83
N ASN A 366 5.38 5.37 26.69
CA ASN A 366 6.36 6.38 26.27
C ASN A 366 7.39 5.82 25.29
N ALA A 367 7.85 4.58 25.47
CA ALA A 367 8.74 3.89 24.53
C ALA A 367 8.08 3.74 23.16
N TYR A 368 6.82 3.32 23.14
CA TYR A 368 6.04 3.16 21.93
C TYR A 368 5.80 4.48 21.20
N ILE A 369 5.43 5.55 21.92
CA ILE A 369 5.24 6.86 21.29
C ILE A 369 6.56 7.42 20.77
N ASN A 370 7.68 7.23 21.47
CA ASN A 370 9.01 7.58 20.94
C ASN A 370 9.31 6.84 19.62
N TYR A 371 8.99 5.56 19.52
CA TYR A 371 9.04 4.82 18.26
C TYR A 371 8.15 5.45 17.18
N LYS A 372 6.90 5.80 17.50
CA LYS A 372 5.93 6.38 16.53
C LYS A 372 6.41 7.69 15.90
N ILE A 373 7.14 8.50 16.67
CA ILE A 373 7.72 9.79 16.24
C ILE A 373 9.17 9.64 15.74
N GLY A 374 9.69 8.42 15.61
CA GLY A 374 11.02 8.15 15.06
C GLY A 374 12.19 8.32 16.04
N ASN A 375 11.95 8.56 17.33
CA ASN A 375 13.00 8.62 18.35
C ASN A 375 13.48 7.20 18.74
N PHE A 376 13.99 6.45 17.77
CA PHE A 376 14.25 5.00 17.92
C PHE A 376 15.27 4.67 19.01
N SER A 377 16.30 5.51 19.21
CA SER A 377 17.30 5.29 20.27
C SER A 377 16.67 5.39 21.66
N VAL A 378 15.89 6.45 21.90
CA VAL A 378 15.18 6.65 23.17
C VAL A 378 14.17 5.53 23.42
N ALA A 379 13.46 5.11 22.36
CA ALA A 379 12.57 3.97 22.45
C ALA A 379 13.33 2.69 22.86
N ALA A 380 14.48 2.40 22.24
CA ALA A 380 15.29 1.23 22.58
C ALA A 380 15.79 1.26 24.03
N ASP A 381 16.30 2.40 24.50
CA ASP A 381 16.76 2.56 25.89
C ASP A 381 15.63 2.27 26.89
N LEU A 382 14.44 2.81 26.62
CA LEU A 382 13.26 2.54 27.44
C LEU A 382 12.86 1.06 27.39
N TYR A 383 12.88 0.40 26.23
CA TYR A 383 12.57 -1.03 26.15
C TYR A 383 13.57 -1.91 26.90
N PHE A 384 14.87 -1.56 26.89
CA PHE A 384 15.87 -2.26 27.71
C PHE A 384 15.58 -2.10 29.21
N GLU A 385 15.20 -0.89 29.64
CA GLU A 385 14.81 -0.63 31.03
C GLU A 385 13.54 -1.40 31.42
N ILE A 386 12.49 -1.31 30.59
CA ILE A 386 11.22 -2.00 30.81
C ILE A 386 11.44 -3.51 30.88
N SER A 387 12.27 -4.07 30.00
CA SER A 387 12.62 -5.48 30.05
C SER A 387 13.20 -5.88 31.42
N LYS A 388 14.17 -5.11 31.95
CA LYS A 388 14.77 -5.42 33.26
C LYS A 388 13.74 -5.32 34.40
N LEU A 389 12.94 -4.25 34.41
CA LEU A 389 11.91 -4.03 35.44
C LEU A 389 10.77 -5.06 35.37
N SER A 390 10.33 -5.41 34.15
CA SER A 390 9.24 -6.37 33.93
C SER A 390 9.60 -7.75 34.45
N LEU A 391 10.84 -8.19 34.25
CA LEU A 391 11.29 -9.48 34.78
C LEU A 391 11.35 -9.50 36.32
N GLN A 392 11.74 -8.38 36.94
CA GLN A 392 11.75 -8.23 38.41
C GLN A 392 10.35 -8.18 39.02
N GLN A 393 9.37 -7.65 38.29
CA GLN A 393 7.97 -7.52 38.73
C GLN A 393 7.07 -8.67 38.25
N GLU A 394 7.65 -9.69 37.62
CA GLU A 394 6.93 -10.85 37.06
C GLU A 394 5.87 -10.46 36.00
N TYR A 395 6.14 -9.40 35.23
CA TYR A 395 5.36 -8.99 34.05
C TYR A 395 5.96 -9.60 32.79
N TYR A 396 5.72 -10.90 32.62
CA TYR A 396 6.37 -11.70 31.58
C TYR A 396 5.93 -11.34 30.16
N ILE A 397 4.70 -10.88 29.96
CA ILE A 397 4.20 -10.45 28.65
C ILE A 397 4.84 -9.12 28.26
N PHE A 398 4.94 -8.16 29.19
CA PHE A 398 5.65 -6.89 28.95
C PHE A 398 7.13 -7.08 28.68
N TYR A 399 7.76 -7.99 29.43
CA TYR A 399 9.12 -8.41 29.15
C TYR A 399 9.24 -8.90 27.70
N PHE A 400 8.37 -9.83 27.28
CA PHE A 400 8.45 -10.45 25.95
C PHE A 400 8.15 -9.45 24.82
N ILE A 401 7.14 -8.59 24.98
CA ILE A 401 6.83 -7.52 24.02
C ILE A 401 8.04 -6.58 23.88
N SER A 402 8.72 -6.25 24.98
CA SER A 402 9.91 -5.39 24.96
C SER A 402 11.06 -6.04 24.17
N GLN A 403 11.29 -7.34 24.34
CA GLN A 403 12.29 -8.09 23.56
C GLN A 403 11.96 -8.10 22.05
N CYS A 404 10.71 -8.37 21.70
CA CYS A 404 10.25 -8.33 20.31
C CYS A 404 10.39 -6.92 19.71
N ASN A 405 10.00 -5.89 20.45
CA ASN A 405 10.09 -4.50 20.01
C ASN A 405 11.54 -4.04 19.82
N LEU A 406 12.47 -4.44 20.70
CA LEU A 406 13.91 -4.18 20.54
C LEU A 406 14.42 -4.78 19.23
N LYS A 407 14.11 -6.06 18.97
CA LYS A 407 14.49 -6.74 17.71
C LYS A 407 13.97 -6.02 16.48
N ARG A 408 12.75 -5.51 16.53
CA ARG A 408 12.15 -4.77 15.42
C ARG A 408 12.82 -3.40 15.24
N ILE A 409 13.05 -2.68 16.34
CA ILE A 409 13.71 -1.36 16.30
C ILE A 409 15.12 -1.43 15.70
N TYR A 410 15.81 -2.56 15.81
CA TYR A 410 17.11 -2.82 15.18
C TYR A 410 17.19 -2.33 13.72
N SER A 411 16.19 -2.63 12.89
CA SER A 411 16.22 -2.27 11.47
C SER A 411 16.23 -0.75 11.26
N PHE A 412 15.53 0.00 12.11
CA PHE A 412 15.50 1.46 12.04
C PHE A 412 16.81 2.07 12.56
N LEU A 413 17.36 1.53 13.66
CA LEU A 413 18.64 1.99 14.22
C LEU A 413 19.85 1.69 13.32
N ASN A 414 19.81 0.58 12.57
CA ASN A 414 20.86 0.19 11.62
C ASN A 414 20.71 0.88 10.25
N SER A 415 19.62 1.62 10.02
CA SER A 415 19.41 2.34 8.76
C SER A 415 20.35 3.53 8.62
N SER A 416 20.69 3.90 7.38
CA SER A 416 21.54 5.06 7.07
C SER A 416 20.95 6.40 7.51
N TYR A 417 19.65 6.44 7.81
CA TYR A 417 18.98 7.64 8.34
C TYR A 417 19.40 7.97 9.77
N TYR A 418 19.92 6.98 10.51
CA TYR A 418 20.45 7.14 11.86
C TYR A 418 21.97 6.98 11.85
N ASN A 419 22.66 7.82 12.60
CA ASN A 419 24.13 7.79 12.70
C ASN A 419 24.56 6.49 13.38
N LYS A 420 24.86 5.47 12.56
CA LYS A 420 25.19 4.10 12.97
C LYS A 420 26.32 4.06 14.00
N ASP A 421 27.31 4.94 13.87
CA ASP A 421 28.48 5.00 14.75
C ASP A 421 28.14 5.37 16.20
N LYS A 422 27.05 6.10 16.42
CA LYS A 422 26.60 6.46 17.78
C LYS A 422 25.90 5.31 18.51
N ASN A 423 25.41 4.30 17.78
CA ASN A 423 24.51 3.27 18.32
C ASN A 423 25.11 1.85 18.34
N ILE A 424 26.40 1.68 18.00
CA ILE A 424 27.03 0.34 17.84
C ILE A 424 26.77 -0.57 19.06
N ARG A 425 26.98 -0.07 20.29
CA ARG A 425 26.76 -0.85 21.51
C ARG A 425 25.31 -1.33 21.66
N VAL A 426 24.35 -0.44 21.43
CA VAL A 426 22.91 -0.73 21.49
C VAL A 426 22.55 -1.77 20.43
N LEU A 427 23.09 -1.65 19.22
CA LEU A 427 22.88 -2.60 18.12
C LEU A 427 23.42 -4.00 18.46
N ASP A 428 24.59 -4.10 19.09
CA ASP A 428 25.18 -5.37 19.50
C ASP A 428 24.35 -6.06 20.59
N GLU A 429 23.87 -5.29 21.59
CA GLU A 429 22.97 -5.82 22.62
C GLU A 429 21.66 -6.35 22.02
N ILE A 430 21.04 -5.60 21.10
CA ILE A 430 19.81 -6.05 20.43
C ILE A 430 20.06 -7.30 19.58
N LYS A 431 21.23 -7.38 18.92
CA LYS A 431 21.59 -8.53 18.06
C LYS A 431 21.62 -9.85 18.85
N ASN A 432 22.01 -9.81 20.12
CA ASN A 432 22.12 -10.99 20.98
C ASN A 432 20.79 -11.52 21.52
N ILE A 433 19.68 -10.78 21.39
CA ILE A 433 18.35 -11.26 21.80
C ILE A 433 17.98 -12.49 20.94
N ASP A 434 17.56 -13.61 21.51
CA ASP A 434 16.93 -14.72 20.78
C ASP A 434 15.48 -14.87 21.24
N ILE A 435 14.53 -14.52 20.36
CA ILE A 435 13.10 -14.55 20.67
C ILE A 435 12.62 -15.97 20.97
N ASN A 436 13.22 -17.02 20.36
CA ASN A 436 12.81 -18.40 20.60
C ASN A 436 13.31 -18.89 21.97
N GLU A 437 14.51 -18.50 22.36
CA GLU A 437 15.05 -18.78 23.69
C GLU A 437 14.18 -18.12 24.76
N GLU A 438 13.84 -16.84 24.56
CA GLU A 438 12.96 -16.10 25.47
C GLU A 438 11.57 -16.72 25.57
N LEU A 439 11.00 -17.11 24.42
CA LEU A 439 9.69 -17.77 24.36
C LEU A 439 9.67 -19.06 25.19
N ALA A 440 10.70 -19.90 25.08
CA ALA A 440 10.77 -21.14 25.84
C ALA A 440 11.02 -20.91 27.33
N ARG A 441 11.83 -19.91 27.67
CA ARG A 441 12.06 -19.49 29.07
C ARG A 441 10.75 -19.07 29.75
N LEU A 442 9.85 -18.42 29.02
CA LEU A 442 8.58 -17.90 29.55
C LEU A 442 7.39 -18.88 29.41
N LYS A 443 7.54 -19.97 28.66
CA LYS A 443 6.50 -21.01 28.45
C LYS A 443 5.82 -21.49 29.75
N PRO A 444 6.54 -21.77 30.86
CA PRO A 444 5.89 -22.19 32.11
C PRO A 444 5.31 -21.02 32.94
N LEU A 445 5.58 -19.77 32.57
CA LEU A 445 5.30 -18.59 33.41
C LEU A 445 4.08 -17.79 32.97
N THR A 446 3.69 -17.85 31.69
CA THR A 446 2.56 -17.06 31.16
C THR A 446 1.84 -17.76 29.99
N ASP A 447 0.90 -17.09 29.32
CA ASP A 447 0.16 -17.62 28.16
C ASP A 447 1.07 -17.80 26.95
N TYR A 448 1.59 -19.02 26.80
CA TYR A 448 2.44 -19.43 25.70
C TYR A 448 1.79 -19.23 24.32
N ASN A 449 0.47 -19.38 24.17
CA ASN A 449 -0.20 -19.18 22.88
C ASN A 449 -0.15 -17.73 22.44
N LEU A 450 -0.30 -16.80 23.39
CA LEU A 450 -0.16 -15.38 23.12
C LEU A 450 1.28 -15.02 22.72
N LEU A 451 2.27 -15.54 23.44
CA LEU A 451 3.68 -15.28 23.11
C LEU A 451 4.02 -15.81 21.72
N MET A 452 3.57 -17.02 21.38
CA MET A 452 3.67 -17.61 20.04
C MET A 452 3.01 -16.77 18.96
N TYR A 453 1.82 -16.24 19.25
CA TYR A 453 1.07 -15.40 18.34
C TYR A 453 1.84 -14.11 18.00
N ILE A 454 2.56 -13.54 18.99
CA ILE A 454 3.43 -12.37 18.83
C ILE A 454 4.73 -12.75 18.11
N SER A 455 5.42 -13.81 18.53
CA SER A 455 6.75 -14.20 18.06
C SER A 455 6.76 -14.57 16.58
N ASN A 456 5.75 -15.32 16.14
CA ASN A 456 5.63 -15.81 14.77
C ASN A 456 4.87 -14.84 13.87
N GLU A 457 4.55 -13.65 14.37
CA GLU A 457 3.80 -12.61 13.64
C GLU A 457 2.47 -13.12 13.06
N SER A 458 1.91 -14.15 13.71
CA SER A 458 0.67 -14.79 13.26
C SER A 458 -0.48 -13.80 13.26
N PHE A 459 -0.44 -12.79 14.15
CA PHE A 459 -1.40 -11.70 14.16
C PHE A 459 -1.49 -10.93 12.85
N PHE A 460 -0.36 -10.72 12.18
CA PHE A 460 -0.32 -10.01 10.92
C PHE A 460 -0.64 -10.94 9.76
N ASN A 461 0.00 -12.11 9.70
CA ASN A 461 -0.15 -13.04 8.57
C ASN A 461 -1.60 -13.51 8.40
N LEU A 462 -2.28 -13.86 9.49
CA LEU A 462 -3.68 -14.29 9.45
C LEU A 462 -4.61 -13.13 9.04
N ALA A 463 -4.40 -11.95 9.60
CA ALA A 463 -5.17 -10.76 9.23
C ALA A 463 -4.95 -10.38 7.77
N PHE A 464 -3.70 -10.42 7.28
CA PHE A 464 -3.34 -10.11 5.90
C PHE A 464 -4.04 -11.03 4.89
N GLN A 465 -4.01 -12.34 5.13
CA GLN A 465 -4.68 -13.32 4.27
C GLN A 465 -6.19 -13.07 4.23
N LYS A 466 -6.81 -12.85 5.40
CA LYS A 466 -8.26 -12.64 5.49
C LYS A 466 -8.70 -11.30 4.90
N ILE A 467 -7.97 -10.22 5.17
CA ILE A 467 -8.20 -8.90 4.56
C ILE A 467 -8.07 -8.99 3.04
N SER A 468 -7.02 -9.64 2.52
CA SER A 468 -6.82 -9.80 1.08
C SER A 468 -8.00 -10.50 0.41
N LYS A 469 -8.51 -11.57 1.03
CA LYS A 469 -9.71 -12.27 0.56
C LYS A 469 -10.94 -11.37 0.56
N LEU A 470 -11.22 -10.70 1.69
CA LEU A 470 -12.39 -9.82 1.83
C LEU A 470 -12.36 -8.67 0.83
N VAL A 471 -11.20 -8.07 0.57
CA VAL A 471 -11.02 -7.02 -0.44
C VAL A 471 -11.29 -7.58 -1.84
N SER A 472 -10.82 -8.79 -2.16
CA SER A 472 -11.13 -9.45 -3.44
C SER A 472 -12.63 -9.62 -3.62
N ASP A 473 -13.34 -10.10 -2.60
CA ASP A 473 -14.78 -10.32 -2.63
C ASP A 473 -15.57 -8.99 -2.79
N ILE A 474 -15.11 -7.90 -2.14
CA ILE A 474 -15.70 -6.56 -2.31
C ILE A 474 -15.49 -6.04 -3.74
N LEU A 475 -14.29 -6.22 -4.30
CA LEU A 475 -13.98 -5.78 -5.67
C LEU A 475 -14.80 -6.56 -6.70
N GLU A 476 -14.94 -7.87 -6.54
CA GLU A 476 -15.79 -8.69 -7.39
C GLU A 476 -17.23 -8.17 -7.38
N HIS A 477 -17.76 -7.86 -6.19
CA HIS A 477 -19.09 -7.25 -6.08
C HIS A 477 -19.15 -5.89 -6.78
N TYR A 478 -18.18 -4.99 -6.53
CA TYR A 478 -18.12 -3.69 -7.18
C TYR A 478 -18.12 -3.79 -8.72
N PHE A 479 -17.36 -4.70 -9.32
CA PHE A 479 -17.35 -4.88 -10.77
C PHE A 479 -18.58 -5.61 -11.31
N SER A 480 -19.17 -6.52 -10.52
CA SER A 480 -20.40 -7.22 -10.86
C SER A 480 -21.59 -6.25 -10.97
N GLN A 481 -21.75 -5.31 -10.04
CA GLN A 481 -22.85 -4.32 -10.11
C GLN A 481 -22.75 -3.38 -11.33
N LEU A 482 -21.53 -3.11 -11.85
CA LEU A 482 -21.35 -2.32 -13.06
C LEU A 482 -21.93 -3.05 -14.29
N LYS A 483 -22.07 -4.37 -14.20
CA LYS A 483 -22.70 -5.25 -15.19
C LYS A 483 -24.16 -5.59 -14.85
N GLY A 484 -24.75 -4.93 -13.85
CA GLY A 484 -26.13 -5.18 -13.40
C GLY A 484 -26.28 -6.29 -12.35
N GLY A 485 -25.18 -6.82 -11.81
CA GLY A 485 -25.21 -7.76 -10.69
C GLY A 485 -25.68 -7.13 -9.38
N TRP A 486 -26.14 -7.96 -8.44
CA TRP A 486 -26.61 -7.55 -7.12
C TRP A 486 -26.04 -8.46 -6.04
N ALA A 487 -25.66 -7.91 -4.88
CA ALA A 487 -25.34 -8.70 -3.70
C ALA A 487 -25.62 -7.97 -2.39
N SER A 488 -26.14 -8.72 -1.40
CA SER A 488 -26.40 -8.24 -0.04
C SER A 488 -25.39 -8.79 0.99
N ASN A 489 -24.13 -8.93 0.61
CA ASN A 489 -23.09 -9.46 1.50
C ASN A 489 -22.64 -8.42 2.55
N LYS A 490 -21.92 -8.89 3.57
CA LYS A 490 -21.39 -8.06 4.67
C LYS A 490 -19.86 -7.98 4.67
N TYR A 491 -19.22 -8.19 3.53
CA TYR A 491 -17.75 -8.29 3.46
C TYR A 491 -17.04 -7.03 3.93
N VAL A 492 -17.61 -5.84 3.70
CA VAL A 492 -17.01 -4.59 4.19
C VAL A 492 -17.00 -4.51 5.72
N TRP A 493 -18.03 -5.00 6.40
CA TRP A 493 -18.08 -5.01 7.86
C TRP A 493 -17.13 -6.04 8.46
N GLU A 494 -16.92 -7.16 7.77
CA GLU A 494 -15.89 -8.14 8.15
C GLU A 494 -14.47 -7.62 7.91
N LEU A 495 -14.27 -6.83 6.84
CA LEU A 495 -13.01 -6.15 6.56
C LEU A 495 -12.69 -5.13 7.67
N ILE A 496 -13.69 -4.31 8.03
CA ILE A 496 -13.62 -3.37 9.14
C ILE A 496 -13.25 -4.12 10.42
N GLU A 497 -13.96 -5.19 10.75
CA GLU A 497 -13.71 -5.97 11.97
C GLU A 497 -12.29 -6.56 12.01
N GLU A 498 -11.84 -7.16 10.91
CA GLU A 498 -10.52 -7.81 10.83
C GLU A 498 -9.39 -6.80 10.96
N TYR A 499 -9.49 -5.66 10.29
CA TYR A 499 -8.50 -4.60 10.42
C TYR A 499 -8.51 -3.97 11.81
N THR A 500 -9.69 -3.67 12.38
CA THR A 500 -9.77 -3.08 13.73
C THR A 500 -9.19 -4.03 14.78
N LYS A 501 -9.39 -5.35 14.67
CA LYS A 501 -8.71 -6.33 15.53
C LYS A 501 -7.19 -6.24 15.46
N LEU A 502 -6.64 -6.20 14.25
CA LEU A 502 -5.20 -6.09 14.04
C LEU A 502 -4.65 -4.77 14.60
N ASP A 503 -5.30 -3.66 14.23
CA ASP A 503 -4.93 -2.31 14.65
C ASP A 503 -5.00 -2.15 16.17
N SER A 504 -6.06 -2.65 16.82
CA SER A 504 -6.20 -2.65 18.28
C SER A 504 -5.15 -3.52 18.95
N PHE A 505 -4.89 -4.73 18.45
CA PHE A 505 -3.86 -5.60 19.02
C PHE A 505 -2.47 -4.97 18.98
N ILE A 506 -2.11 -4.32 17.87
CA ILE A 506 -0.83 -3.64 17.71
C ILE A 506 -0.77 -2.38 18.60
N ASN A 507 -1.74 -1.48 18.47
CA ASN A 507 -1.66 -0.15 19.07
C ASN A 507 -1.99 -0.11 20.55
N GLU A 508 -2.89 -0.97 21.03
CA GLU A 508 -3.28 -0.99 22.44
C GLU A 508 -2.30 -1.79 23.30
N ASN A 509 -1.58 -2.76 22.71
CA ASN A 509 -0.50 -3.51 23.39
C ASN A 509 0.91 -2.99 23.06
N PHE A 510 1.02 -1.83 22.40
CA PHE A 510 2.30 -1.16 22.15
C PHE A 510 3.31 -2.00 21.36
N ILE A 511 2.83 -2.78 20.39
CA ILE A 511 3.66 -3.64 19.55
C ILE A 511 4.22 -2.82 18.37
N VAL A 512 5.54 -2.78 18.24
CA VAL A 512 6.21 -2.14 17.10
C VAL A 512 5.92 -2.96 15.84
N TYR A 513 5.13 -2.43 14.89
CA TYR A 513 4.85 -3.10 13.61
C TYR A 513 4.26 -2.19 12.52
N ASP A 514 3.61 -1.10 12.88
CA ASP A 514 2.79 -0.30 11.96
C ASP A 514 3.58 0.71 11.09
N LYS A 515 4.91 0.70 11.15
CA LYS A 515 5.80 1.54 10.33
C LYS A 515 6.53 0.76 9.24
N TYR A 516 6.33 -0.55 9.17
CA TYR A 516 6.93 -1.40 8.14
C TYR A 516 6.10 -1.35 6.85
N PHE A 517 6.78 -1.55 5.72
CA PHE A 517 6.18 -1.49 4.39
C PHE A 517 5.04 -2.50 4.20
N ASN A 518 5.16 -3.70 4.79
CA ASN A 518 4.10 -4.70 4.76
C ASN A 518 2.80 -4.23 5.42
N PHE A 519 2.88 -3.47 6.53
CA PHE A 519 1.70 -2.88 7.16
C PHE A 519 1.09 -1.78 6.29
N GLU A 520 1.91 -0.95 5.64
CA GLU A 520 1.44 0.06 4.71
C GLU A 520 0.73 -0.56 3.50
N ASP A 521 1.28 -1.63 2.94
CA ASP A 521 0.65 -2.38 1.84
C ASP A 521 -0.65 -3.07 2.27
N LEU A 522 -0.71 -3.61 3.49
CA LEU A 522 -1.96 -4.11 4.05
C LEU A 522 -3.00 -2.99 4.15
N PHE A 523 -2.62 -1.82 4.67
CA PHE A 523 -3.55 -0.70 4.79
C PHE A 523 -3.99 -0.17 3.42
N ASP A 524 -3.12 -0.20 2.41
CA ASP A 524 -3.49 0.13 1.02
C ASP A 524 -4.59 -0.80 0.48
N LEU A 525 -4.52 -2.10 0.77
CA LEU A 525 -5.58 -3.06 0.46
C LEU A 525 -6.87 -2.72 1.19
N VAL A 526 -6.80 -2.39 2.49
CA VAL A 526 -7.96 -1.97 3.28
C VAL A 526 -8.60 -0.72 2.67
N LEU A 527 -7.80 0.30 2.37
CA LEU A 527 -8.26 1.55 1.74
C LEU A 527 -8.96 1.28 0.40
N LYS A 528 -8.38 0.40 -0.42
CA LYS A 528 -8.98 -0.04 -1.69
C LYS A 528 -10.34 -0.70 -1.48
N GLY A 529 -10.45 -1.59 -0.50
CA GLY A 529 -11.70 -2.27 -0.13
C GLY A 529 -12.78 -1.30 0.38
N LEU A 530 -12.41 -0.37 1.25
CA LEU A 530 -13.35 0.62 1.81
C LEU A 530 -13.87 1.58 0.73
N LEU A 531 -13.00 2.12 -0.12
CA LEU A 531 -13.40 3.06 -1.18
C LEU A 531 -14.21 2.37 -2.29
N SER A 532 -13.86 1.14 -2.67
CA SER A 532 -14.67 0.37 -3.63
C SER A 532 -16.04 0.03 -3.07
N SER A 533 -16.15 -0.37 -1.79
CA SER A 533 -17.43 -0.56 -1.11
C SER A 533 -18.23 0.75 -1.04
N HIS A 534 -17.59 1.88 -0.75
CA HIS A 534 -18.26 3.19 -0.73
C HIS A 534 -18.83 3.60 -2.11
N ALA A 535 -18.16 3.17 -3.18
CA ALA A 535 -18.58 3.39 -4.56
C ALA A 535 -19.73 2.48 -5.02
N ILE A 536 -20.13 1.49 -4.20
CA ILE A 536 -21.31 0.67 -4.47
C ILE A 536 -22.59 1.54 -4.42
N LYS A 537 -23.58 1.21 -5.27
CA LYS A 537 -24.87 1.90 -5.29
C LYS A 537 -25.59 1.79 -3.93
N GLU A 538 -26.38 2.81 -3.59
CA GLU A 538 -27.03 2.93 -2.26
C GLU A 538 -28.10 1.87 -1.98
N ASP A 539 -28.66 1.26 -3.02
CA ASP A 539 -29.65 0.19 -2.94
C ASP A 539 -29.04 -1.20 -2.63
N GLN A 540 -27.71 -1.30 -2.57
CA GLN A 540 -27.00 -2.55 -2.29
C GLN A 540 -26.58 -2.60 -0.81
N GLY A 541 -26.90 -3.70 -0.13
CA GLY A 541 -26.58 -3.89 1.29
C GLY A 541 -25.08 -3.95 1.64
N ALA A 542 -24.20 -4.07 0.64
CA ALA A 542 -22.76 -4.15 0.83
C ALA A 542 -22.03 -2.79 0.82
N LYS A 543 -22.77 -1.68 0.65
CA LYS A 543 -22.20 -0.33 0.58
C LYS A 543 -21.72 0.15 1.95
N LEU A 544 -20.50 0.67 2.00
CA LEU A 544 -20.05 1.52 3.11
C LEU A 544 -20.66 2.91 2.95
N ASN A 545 -21.59 3.29 3.83
CA ASN A 545 -22.31 4.55 3.65
C ASN A 545 -21.47 5.80 3.93
N GLN A 546 -20.61 5.74 4.95
CA GLN A 546 -19.81 6.87 5.39
C GLN A 546 -18.57 6.38 6.15
N PHE A 547 -17.59 7.26 6.26
CA PHE A 547 -16.40 7.10 7.09
C PHE A 547 -16.61 7.83 8.42
N ASP A 548 -16.15 7.24 9.51
CA ASP A 548 -16.17 7.84 10.85
C ASP A 548 -14.78 8.37 11.25
N ASP A 549 -14.69 8.95 12.46
CA ASP A 549 -13.43 9.49 12.98
C ASP A 549 -12.31 8.44 13.07
N TYR A 550 -12.66 7.17 13.30
CA TYR A 550 -11.70 6.07 13.34
C TYR A 550 -11.04 5.92 11.96
N TRP A 551 -11.82 5.79 10.90
CA TRP A 551 -11.25 5.62 9.56
C TRP A 551 -10.53 6.87 9.06
N ILE A 552 -11.04 8.06 9.36
CA ILE A 552 -10.33 9.31 9.02
C ILE A 552 -8.95 9.34 9.69
N GLU A 553 -8.86 8.96 10.97
CA GLU A 553 -7.58 8.84 11.65
C GLU A 553 -6.64 7.85 10.94
N LYS A 554 -7.12 6.65 10.61
CA LYS A 554 -6.27 5.64 9.94
C LYS A 554 -5.80 6.08 8.57
N ILE A 555 -6.65 6.74 7.78
CA ILE A 555 -6.26 7.28 6.48
C ILE A 555 -5.19 8.37 6.66
N ILE A 556 -5.33 9.25 7.66
CA ILE A 556 -4.30 10.26 7.95
C ILE A 556 -2.94 9.60 8.25
N PHE A 557 -2.91 8.58 9.11
CA PHE A 557 -1.64 7.97 9.55
C PHE A 557 -0.97 7.05 8.53
N TYR A 558 -1.78 6.26 7.81
CA TYR A 558 -1.30 5.08 7.08
C TYR A 558 -1.51 5.15 5.56
N ALA A 559 -2.38 6.02 5.04
CA ALA A 559 -2.58 6.08 3.59
C ALA A 559 -1.36 6.68 2.88
N ARG A 560 -1.17 6.23 1.63
CA ARG A 560 -0.39 6.95 0.63
C ARG A 560 -1.32 7.89 -0.12
N LYS A 561 -0.95 9.17 -0.24
CA LYS A 561 -1.72 10.19 -0.97
C LYS A 561 -2.04 9.73 -2.40
N GLU A 562 -1.06 9.15 -3.08
CA GLU A 562 -1.18 8.68 -4.46
C GLU A 562 -2.24 7.58 -4.57
N SER A 563 -2.24 6.61 -3.64
CA SER A 563 -3.24 5.56 -3.58
C SER A 563 -4.64 6.08 -3.28
N LEU A 564 -4.76 7.02 -2.33
CA LEU A 564 -6.03 7.64 -1.99
C LEU A 564 -6.65 8.37 -3.20
N ILE A 565 -5.86 9.18 -3.91
CA ILE A 565 -6.28 9.87 -5.13
C ILE A 565 -6.62 8.88 -6.24
N LYS A 566 -5.76 7.88 -6.47
CA LYS A 566 -5.96 6.84 -7.47
C LYS A 566 -7.29 6.11 -7.26
N TYR A 567 -7.53 5.58 -6.07
CA TYR A 567 -8.76 4.82 -5.79
C TYR A 567 -9.99 5.70 -5.83
N TYR A 568 -9.90 6.96 -5.39
CA TYR A 568 -10.99 7.92 -5.55
C TYR A 568 -11.37 8.12 -7.03
N GLN A 569 -10.37 8.23 -7.92
CA GLN A 569 -10.56 8.39 -9.36
C GLN A 569 -11.02 7.11 -10.05
N ASP A 570 -10.37 5.97 -9.78
CA ASP A 570 -10.67 4.66 -10.35
C ASP A 570 -12.12 4.26 -10.09
N TYR A 571 -12.63 4.54 -8.89
CA TYR A 571 -14.01 4.23 -8.50
C TYR A 571 -14.99 5.38 -8.77
N LYS A 572 -14.54 6.47 -9.41
CA LYS A 572 -15.35 7.63 -9.81
C LYS A 572 -16.19 8.21 -8.67
N LEU A 573 -15.60 8.29 -7.47
CA LEU A 573 -16.25 8.87 -6.31
C LEU A 573 -16.45 10.38 -6.51
N ARG A 574 -17.60 10.91 -6.06
CA ARG A 574 -17.90 12.35 -6.10
C ARG A 574 -17.40 13.08 -4.85
N SER A 575 -17.43 12.40 -3.73
CA SER A 575 -16.95 12.83 -2.41
C SER A 575 -16.85 11.59 -1.52
N ILE A 576 -16.12 11.71 -0.41
CA ILE A 576 -16.10 10.74 0.67
C ILE A 576 -17.06 11.24 1.75
N LYS A 577 -18.19 10.53 1.95
CA LYS A 577 -19.14 10.89 3.01
C LYS A 577 -18.50 10.65 4.38
N TYR A 578 -18.62 11.64 5.27
CA TYR A 578 -17.98 11.61 6.59
C TYR A 578 -18.99 11.96 7.67
N SER A 579 -19.06 11.12 8.70
CA SER A 579 -19.82 11.38 9.92
C SER A 579 -18.87 11.67 11.06
N ASN A 580 -18.87 12.91 11.54
CA ASN A 580 -18.19 13.28 12.77
C ASN A 580 -18.91 12.63 13.95
N SER A 581 -18.17 12.09 14.92
CA SER A 581 -18.78 11.66 16.17
C SER A 581 -19.34 12.87 16.93
N GLU A 582 -20.36 12.66 17.76
CA GLU A 582 -20.90 13.71 18.65
C GLU A 582 -19.82 14.28 19.60
N LYS A 583 -18.74 13.53 19.80
CA LYS A 583 -17.56 13.91 20.59
C LYS A 583 -16.67 14.86 19.76
N VAL A 584 -17.01 16.15 19.81
CA VAL A 584 -16.39 17.28 19.07
C VAL A 584 -14.85 17.24 19.02
N GLU A 585 -14.17 16.71 20.04
CA GLU A 585 -12.70 16.73 20.14
C GLU A 585 -11.95 15.79 19.18
N ASN A 586 -12.62 14.79 18.60
CA ASN A 586 -11.98 13.82 17.68
C ASN A 586 -12.28 14.06 16.20
N GLY A 587 -13.11 15.05 15.89
CA GLY A 587 -13.48 15.35 14.51
C GLY A 587 -12.30 15.78 13.64
N PHE A 588 -12.42 15.53 12.33
CA PHE A 588 -11.41 15.85 11.33
C PHE A 588 -10.89 17.29 11.44
N ILE A 589 -11.80 18.26 11.57
CA ILE A 589 -11.45 19.69 11.63
C ILE A 589 -10.63 20.01 12.89
N VAL A 590 -10.93 19.35 14.02
CA VAL A 590 -10.17 19.53 15.26
C VAL A 590 -8.78 18.93 15.14
N LYS A 591 -8.64 17.71 14.60
CA LYS A 591 -7.34 17.08 14.32
C LYS A 591 -6.50 17.93 13.37
N ALA A 592 -7.11 18.43 12.28
CA ALA A 592 -6.44 19.31 11.32
C ALA A 592 -5.97 20.62 11.98
N ARG A 593 -6.81 21.25 12.81
CA ARG A 593 -6.45 22.46 13.55
C ARG A 593 -5.28 22.22 14.50
N LEU A 594 -5.32 21.14 15.29
CA LEU A 594 -4.24 20.78 16.21
C LEU A 594 -2.94 20.52 15.44
N PHE A 595 -3.02 19.75 14.36
CA PHE A 595 -1.87 19.45 13.51
C PHE A 595 -1.22 20.71 12.92
N LEU A 596 -2.02 21.57 12.29
CA LEU A 596 -1.60 22.83 11.65
C LEU A 596 -1.19 23.90 12.67
N GLY A 597 -1.64 23.78 13.93
CA GLY A 597 -1.28 24.65 15.05
C GLY A 597 0.04 24.28 15.74
N ASN A 598 0.73 23.20 15.34
CA ASN A 598 2.01 22.78 15.93
C ASN A 598 3.20 23.68 15.51
N GLU A 599 3.06 24.99 15.69
CA GLU A 599 3.97 26.08 15.25
C GLU A 599 5.44 25.88 15.64
N LYS A 600 5.72 25.18 16.75
CA LYS A 600 7.06 24.96 17.33
C LYS A 600 7.62 23.55 17.15
N GLY A 601 6.82 22.57 16.74
CA GLY A 601 7.26 21.16 16.66
C GLY A 601 8.42 20.94 15.68
N ASN A 602 8.47 21.73 14.60
CA ASN A 602 9.58 21.72 13.64
C ASN A 602 10.86 22.37 14.17
N LEU A 603 10.77 23.34 15.09
CA LEU A 603 11.92 24.09 15.61
C LEU A 603 12.61 23.40 16.79
N GLU A 604 11.90 22.61 17.61
CA GLU A 604 12.53 21.83 18.70
C GLU A 604 13.32 20.60 18.18
N LEU A 605 12.94 20.04 17.03
CA LEU A 605 13.71 18.96 16.39
C LEU A 605 15.00 19.47 15.70
N GLU A 606 15.00 20.72 15.23
CA GLU A 606 16.21 21.39 14.72
C GLU A 606 17.19 21.80 15.84
N GLY A 607 16.70 22.04 17.07
CA GLY A 607 17.53 22.38 18.23
C GLY A 607 18.22 21.19 18.90
N SER A 608 17.84 19.95 18.55
CA SER A 608 18.46 18.74 19.07
C SER A 608 19.69 18.35 18.23
N LYS A 609 20.77 17.88 18.86
CA LYS A 609 22.06 17.53 18.22
C LYS A 609 21.97 16.47 17.09
N ASN A 610 20.80 15.87 16.85
CA ASN A 610 20.54 14.90 15.80
C ASN A 610 19.21 15.26 15.10
N ARG A 611 19.26 15.79 13.87
CA ARG A 611 18.06 16.02 13.05
C ARG A 611 17.28 14.70 12.88
N ASN A 612 16.06 14.61 13.40
CA ASN A 612 15.17 13.46 13.19
C ASN A 612 14.48 13.58 11.81
N SER A 613 15.22 13.24 10.75
CA SER A 613 14.73 13.26 9.37
C SER A 613 13.48 12.39 9.17
N TYR A 614 13.43 11.25 9.86
CA TYR A 614 12.28 10.35 9.84
C TYR A 614 10.99 11.04 10.27
N PHE A 615 11.02 11.80 11.38
CA PHE A 615 9.84 12.55 11.82
C PHE A 615 9.45 13.63 10.80
N THR A 616 10.41 14.33 10.19
CA THR A 616 10.12 15.34 9.16
C THR A 616 9.39 14.74 7.97
N ASP A 617 9.83 13.57 7.49
CA ASP A 617 9.17 12.85 6.39
C ASP A 617 7.78 12.34 6.82
N PHE A 618 7.68 11.78 8.02
CA PHE A 618 6.41 11.33 8.59
C PHE A 618 5.40 12.49 8.74
N TYR A 619 5.81 13.62 9.33
CA TYR A 619 5.00 14.82 9.48
C TYR A 619 4.57 15.37 8.12
N SER A 620 5.48 15.34 7.13
CA SER A 620 5.16 15.77 5.78
C SER A 620 4.08 14.91 5.15
N ARG A 621 4.15 13.59 5.31
CA ARG A 621 3.12 12.65 4.86
C ARG A 621 1.78 12.89 5.54
N LEU A 622 1.77 13.13 6.86
CA LEU A 622 0.54 13.47 7.59
C LEU A 622 -0.10 14.75 7.03
N PHE A 623 0.71 15.79 6.77
CA PHE A 623 0.23 17.02 6.12
C PHE A 623 -0.43 16.69 4.78
N GLU A 624 0.26 15.97 3.89
CA GLU A 624 -0.27 15.61 2.58
C GLU A 624 -1.59 14.84 2.67
N ASN A 625 -1.69 13.89 3.59
CA ASN A 625 -2.92 13.11 3.81
C ASN A 625 -4.06 13.97 4.36
N ILE A 626 -3.80 14.87 5.31
CA ILE A 626 -4.82 15.79 5.87
C ILE A 626 -5.37 16.72 4.79
N ILE A 627 -4.49 17.35 4.00
CA ILE A 627 -4.93 18.27 2.94
C ILE A 627 -5.69 17.50 1.83
N THR A 628 -5.20 16.33 1.45
CA THR A 628 -5.86 15.49 0.45
C THR A 628 -7.24 15.04 0.94
N LEU A 629 -7.36 14.61 2.20
CA LEU A 629 -8.65 14.28 2.79
C LEU A 629 -9.60 15.47 2.82
N ALA A 630 -9.16 16.67 3.23
CA ALA A 630 -10.00 17.87 3.17
C ALA A 630 -10.54 18.15 1.75
N ALA A 631 -9.76 17.80 0.72
CA ALA A 631 -10.16 17.94 -0.68
C ALA A 631 -11.22 16.92 -1.11
N LEU A 632 -11.20 15.72 -0.55
CA LEU A 632 -12.07 14.59 -0.94
C LEU A 632 -13.31 14.43 -0.05
N LEU A 633 -13.25 14.84 1.20
CA LEU A 633 -14.35 14.72 2.16
C LEU A 633 -15.52 15.64 1.81
N ASP A 634 -16.73 15.18 2.13
CA ASP A 634 -17.94 15.99 2.05
C ASP A 634 -18.06 16.91 3.27
N LEU A 635 -17.36 18.05 3.22
CA LEU A 635 -17.36 19.08 4.27
C LEU A 635 -18.29 20.23 3.89
N ASN A 636 -19.06 20.73 4.86
CA ASN A 636 -19.86 21.95 4.70
C ASN A 636 -18.97 23.20 4.57
N GLU A 637 -19.55 24.30 4.08
CA GLU A 637 -18.81 25.55 3.81
C GLU A 637 -18.13 26.10 5.07
N ASP A 638 -18.78 26.05 6.23
CA ASP A 638 -18.21 26.54 7.49
C ASP A 638 -16.93 25.78 7.86
N ASN A 639 -16.98 24.44 7.83
CA ASN A 639 -15.82 23.59 8.12
C ASN A 639 -14.71 23.78 7.09
N LEU A 640 -15.04 23.96 5.80
CA LEU A 640 -14.06 24.25 4.75
C LEU A 640 -13.35 25.59 4.98
N ASN A 641 -14.10 26.62 5.40
CA ASN A 641 -13.53 27.93 5.72
C ASN A 641 -12.65 27.87 6.97
N ILE A 642 -13.09 27.20 8.05
CA ILE A 642 -12.27 26.99 9.26
C ILE A 642 -10.97 26.26 8.90
N PHE A 643 -11.06 25.19 8.11
CA PHE A 643 -9.88 24.45 7.66
C PHE A 643 -8.92 25.33 6.85
N SER A 644 -9.46 26.08 5.89
CA SER A 644 -8.70 26.98 5.02
C SER A 644 -7.99 28.07 5.81
N GLU A 645 -8.63 28.61 6.84
CA GLU A 645 -8.04 29.60 7.74
C GLU A 645 -6.90 29.01 8.58
N ASN A 646 -7.07 27.81 9.12
CA ASN A 646 -5.99 27.11 9.82
C ASN A 646 -4.80 26.85 8.88
N LEU A 647 -5.07 26.49 7.62
CA LEU A 647 -4.04 26.25 6.61
C LEU A 647 -3.30 27.54 6.24
N LEU A 648 -3.99 28.67 6.06
CA LEU A 648 -3.36 29.98 5.85
C LEU A 648 -2.50 30.40 7.04
N ASN A 649 -2.96 30.14 8.26
CA ASN A 649 -2.20 30.43 9.47
C ASN A 649 -0.92 29.58 9.53
N PHE A 650 -1.00 28.30 9.16
CA PHE A 650 0.18 27.44 9.04
C PHE A 650 1.18 28.00 8.01
N PHE A 651 0.72 28.37 6.82
CA PHE A 651 1.58 28.94 5.78
C PHE A 651 2.22 30.27 6.18
N SER A 652 1.48 31.15 6.88
CA SER A 652 2.01 32.46 7.26
C SER A 652 3.11 32.39 8.34
N LYS A 653 3.08 31.36 9.18
CA LYS A 653 4.01 31.18 10.29
C LYS A 653 5.29 30.42 9.92
N ASN A 654 5.25 29.55 8.91
CA ASN A 654 6.38 28.70 8.54
C ASN A 654 7.16 29.30 7.35
N LYS A 655 8.44 29.63 7.57
CA LYS A 655 9.28 30.35 6.60
C LYS A 655 9.94 29.49 5.51
N SER A 656 9.93 28.17 5.63
CA SER A 656 10.54 27.25 4.66
C SER A 656 9.71 25.98 4.61
N LEU A 657 8.86 25.87 3.58
CA LEU A 657 7.94 24.76 3.44
C LEU A 657 8.39 23.85 2.30
N ASN A 658 8.19 22.55 2.49
CA ASN A 658 8.47 21.54 1.49
C ASN A 658 7.54 21.74 0.27
N THR A 659 8.06 21.61 -0.95
CA THR A 659 7.29 21.71 -2.20
C THR A 659 6.10 20.75 -2.24
N LYS A 660 6.20 19.60 -1.55
CA LYS A 660 5.12 18.63 -1.34
C LYS A 660 3.87 19.27 -0.73
N PHE A 661 4.01 20.22 0.19
CA PHE A 661 2.87 20.85 0.85
C PHE A 661 2.01 21.65 -0.14
N TYR A 662 2.66 22.38 -1.04
CA TYR A 662 1.97 23.13 -2.07
C TYR A 662 1.25 22.22 -3.08
N SER A 663 1.84 21.06 -3.40
CA SER A 663 1.23 20.10 -4.32
C SER A 663 -0.12 19.57 -3.79
N SER A 664 -0.21 19.28 -2.49
CA SER A 664 -1.45 18.80 -1.86
C SER A 664 -2.47 19.93 -1.72
N THR A 665 -2.02 21.14 -1.36
CA THR A 665 -2.90 22.32 -1.31
C THR A 665 -3.47 22.67 -2.68
N LYS A 666 -2.73 22.44 -3.76
CA LYS A 666 -3.21 22.63 -5.14
C LYS A 666 -4.41 21.74 -5.43
N VAL A 667 -4.36 20.47 -5.01
CA VAL A 667 -5.49 19.52 -5.14
C VAL A 667 -6.69 20.01 -4.31
N PHE A 668 -6.46 20.46 -3.09
CA PHE A 668 -7.52 21.03 -2.23
C PHE A 668 -8.22 22.24 -2.88
N ILE A 669 -7.45 23.24 -3.34
CA ILE A 669 -8.02 24.40 -4.02
C ILE A 669 -8.73 23.99 -5.32
N ALA A 670 -8.16 23.06 -6.09
CA ALA A 670 -8.78 22.60 -7.33
C ALA A 670 -10.17 21.97 -7.13
N LEU A 671 -10.36 21.19 -6.07
CA LEU A 671 -11.60 20.47 -5.80
C LEU A 671 -12.61 21.27 -4.97
N LYS A 672 -12.13 22.04 -3.98
CA LYS A 672 -12.98 22.72 -2.99
C LYS A 672 -12.97 24.25 -3.09
N GLY A 673 -12.10 24.83 -3.89
CA GLY A 673 -11.88 26.28 -3.91
C GLY A 673 -13.14 27.11 -4.19
N LYS A 674 -14.09 26.60 -4.99
CA LYS A 674 -15.37 27.29 -5.27
C LYS A 674 -16.29 27.41 -4.06
N SER A 675 -16.10 26.58 -3.03
CA SER A 675 -16.85 26.57 -1.77
C SER A 675 -16.14 27.33 -0.65
N ILE A 676 -14.94 27.88 -0.92
CA ILE A 676 -14.19 28.70 0.02
C ILE A 676 -14.61 30.16 -0.18
N ASN A 677 -14.71 30.92 0.91
CA ASN A 677 -15.04 32.34 0.83
C ASN A 677 -13.94 33.14 0.10
N GLU A 678 -14.33 34.21 -0.58
CA GLU A 678 -13.40 34.99 -1.42
C GLU A 678 -12.31 35.72 -0.62
N ASN A 679 -12.56 36.10 0.63
CA ASN A 679 -11.56 36.75 1.49
C ASN A 679 -10.41 35.80 1.82
N THR A 680 -10.73 34.56 2.15
CA THR A 680 -9.78 33.47 2.40
C THR A 680 -9.04 33.11 1.10
N LEU A 681 -9.71 33.06 -0.06
CA LEU A 681 -9.04 32.87 -1.35
C LEU A 681 -8.05 34.01 -1.69
N ASN A 682 -8.40 35.27 -1.41
CA ASN A 682 -7.50 36.40 -1.60
C ASN A 682 -6.26 36.30 -0.69
N ARG A 683 -6.40 35.80 0.53
CA ARG A 683 -5.25 35.54 1.41
C ARG A 683 -4.36 34.41 0.90
N PHE A 684 -4.93 33.39 0.26
CA PHE A 684 -4.13 32.39 -0.46
C PHE A 684 -3.33 33.02 -1.61
N VAL A 685 -3.94 33.95 -2.37
CA VAL A 685 -3.22 34.70 -3.41
C VAL A 685 -2.01 35.42 -2.79
N ASP A 686 -2.20 36.08 -1.66
CA ASP A 686 -1.12 36.84 -1.00
C ASP A 686 0.04 35.97 -0.55
N ILE A 687 -0.25 34.83 0.08
CA ILE A 687 0.77 33.87 0.51
C ILE A 687 1.50 33.30 -0.71
N PHE A 688 0.79 32.82 -1.72
CA PHE A 688 1.43 32.16 -2.86
C PHE A 688 2.18 33.13 -3.77
N LEU A 689 1.77 34.40 -3.85
CA LEU A 689 2.58 35.42 -4.52
C LEU A 689 3.91 35.65 -3.83
N LYS A 690 3.94 35.61 -2.50
CA LYS A 690 5.19 35.70 -1.74
C LYS A 690 6.09 34.49 -2.04
N GLU A 691 5.55 33.28 -2.01
CA GLU A 691 6.34 32.07 -2.28
C GLU A 691 6.85 32.00 -3.73
N VAL A 692 6.09 32.53 -4.69
CA VAL A 692 6.55 32.69 -6.08
C VAL A 692 7.68 33.71 -6.19
N ARG A 693 7.63 34.84 -5.46
CA ARG A 693 8.74 35.81 -5.41
C ARG A 693 10.03 35.18 -4.89
N ASP A 694 9.90 34.24 -3.97
CA ASP A 694 11.02 33.54 -3.36
C ASP A 694 11.47 32.31 -4.18
N ASN A 695 10.91 32.08 -5.39
CA ASN A 695 11.17 30.94 -6.28
C ASN A 695 10.92 29.56 -5.64
N ARG A 696 9.89 29.44 -4.79
CA ARG A 696 9.58 28.20 -4.04
C ARG A 696 8.33 27.48 -4.51
N LEU A 697 7.55 28.10 -5.39
CA LEU A 697 6.25 27.60 -5.81
C LEU A 697 6.10 27.64 -7.33
N ASP A 698 5.60 26.53 -7.88
CA ASP A 698 5.13 26.48 -9.26
C ASP A 698 3.88 27.35 -9.46
N GLN A 699 3.96 28.22 -10.44
CA GLN A 699 2.95 29.22 -10.77
C GLN A 699 1.70 28.62 -11.43
N SER A 700 1.72 27.32 -11.81
CA SER A 700 0.51 26.59 -12.24
C SER A 700 -0.57 26.52 -11.15
N PHE A 701 -0.22 26.77 -9.89
CA PHE A 701 -1.15 26.88 -8.78
C PHE A 701 -2.23 27.95 -9.03
N PHE A 702 -1.85 29.09 -9.62
CA PHE A 702 -2.74 30.23 -9.84
C PHE A 702 -3.91 29.90 -10.76
N LYS A 703 -3.76 28.97 -11.70
CA LYS A 703 -4.88 28.47 -12.53
C LYS A 703 -6.04 28.00 -11.65
N TYR A 704 -5.75 27.13 -10.68
CA TYR A 704 -6.77 26.55 -9.81
C TYR A 704 -7.36 27.59 -8.86
N LEU A 705 -6.49 28.44 -8.31
CA LEU A 705 -6.90 29.51 -7.41
C LEU A 705 -7.81 30.54 -8.09
N PHE A 706 -7.44 31.05 -9.27
CA PHE A 706 -8.27 32.02 -9.99
C PHE A 706 -9.58 31.41 -10.49
N ASN A 707 -9.57 30.15 -10.93
CA ASN A 707 -10.80 29.46 -11.33
C ASN A 707 -11.74 29.15 -10.16
N SER A 708 -11.28 29.28 -8.91
CA SER A 708 -12.09 29.11 -7.71
C SER A 708 -12.96 30.31 -7.38
N PHE A 709 -12.58 31.53 -7.82
CA PHE A 709 -13.42 32.72 -7.65
C PHE A 709 -14.71 32.59 -8.47
N ARG A 710 -15.82 33.19 -7.99
CA ARG A 710 -17.11 33.16 -8.70
C ARG A 710 -16.99 33.87 -10.05
N GLN A 711 -17.84 33.53 -11.02
CA GLN A 711 -17.80 34.16 -12.36
C GLN A 711 -18.44 35.56 -12.37
N THR A 712 -19.37 35.80 -11.45
CA THR A 712 -20.13 37.04 -11.35
C THR A 712 -19.30 38.23 -10.86
N ASP A 713 -18.22 37.96 -10.14
CA ASP A 713 -17.42 38.99 -9.49
C ASP A 713 -16.00 39.03 -10.08
N PRO A 714 -15.54 40.19 -10.60
CA PRO A 714 -14.17 40.33 -11.06
C PRO A 714 -13.21 40.18 -9.89
N LEU A 715 -12.10 39.49 -10.12
CA LEU A 715 -11.04 39.21 -9.16
C LEU A 715 -10.55 40.51 -8.49
N ARG A 716 -10.78 40.62 -7.19
CA ARG A 716 -10.42 41.79 -6.37
C ARG A 716 -8.99 41.73 -5.84
N ILE A 717 -8.02 41.56 -6.73
CA ILE A 717 -6.60 41.77 -6.40
C ILE A 717 -6.21 43.23 -6.58
N ASP A 718 -5.29 43.75 -5.77
CA ASP A 718 -4.79 45.11 -5.95
C ASP A 718 -3.94 45.24 -7.24
N TYR A 719 -3.75 46.47 -7.71
CA TYR A 719 -3.06 46.74 -8.98
C TYR A 719 -1.57 46.32 -8.94
N SER A 720 -0.92 46.39 -7.78
CA SER A 720 0.49 46.01 -7.63
C SER A 720 0.68 44.50 -7.78
N LYS A 721 -0.20 43.70 -7.15
CA LYS A 721 -0.23 42.24 -7.25
C LYS A 721 -0.58 41.81 -8.67
N PHE A 722 -1.60 42.42 -9.27
CA PHE A 722 -1.98 42.16 -10.66
C PHE A 722 -0.80 42.37 -11.62
N ASN A 723 -0.10 43.51 -11.52
CA ASN A 723 1.06 43.79 -12.37
C ASN A 723 2.22 42.84 -12.09
N PHE A 724 2.45 42.47 -10.83
CA PHE A 724 3.48 41.50 -10.49
C PHE A 724 3.19 40.13 -11.14
N ILE A 725 1.95 39.63 -11.03
CA ILE A 725 1.53 38.39 -11.69
C ILE A 725 1.74 38.48 -13.19
N LEU A 726 1.24 39.54 -13.82
CA LEU A 726 1.31 39.73 -15.26
C LEU A 726 2.75 39.81 -15.77
N LYS A 727 3.62 40.57 -15.09
CA LYS A 727 5.05 40.66 -15.44
C LYS A 727 5.73 39.31 -15.29
N THR A 728 5.53 38.63 -14.17
CA THR A 728 6.11 37.31 -13.91
C THR A 728 5.63 36.28 -14.94
N ALA A 729 4.36 36.39 -15.37
CA ALA A 729 3.77 35.51 -16.37
C ALA A 729 4.35 35.67 -17.78
N LEU A 730 4.87 36.85 -18.11
CA LEU A 730 5.35 37.19 -19.45
C LEU A 730 6.87 37.28 -19.55
N ILE A 731 7.58 37.27 -18.42
CA ILE A 731 9.04 37.13 -18.39
C ILE A 731 9.35 35.65 -18.56
N HIS A 732 10.18 35.31 -19.55
CA HIS A 732 10.78 33.98 -19.65
C HIS A 732 12.06 33.94 -18.81
N PRO A 733 12.07 33.39 -17.59
CA PRO A 733 13.31 32.88 -17.05
C PRO A 733 13.63 31.57 -17.77
N GLN A 734 14.89 31.36 -18.16
CA GLN A 734 15.39 30.06 -18.61
C GLN A 734 15.48 29.03 -17.45
N GLY A 735 14.50 29.00 -16.55
CA GLY A 735 14.51 28.18 -15.33
C GLY A 735 13.21 27.40 -15.12
N GLU A 736 13.24 26.41 -14.22
CA GLU A 736 12.22 25.36 -14.02
C GLU A 736 10.84 25.83 -13.50
N TYR A 737 10.62 27.12 -13.25
CA TYR A 737 9.40 27.67 -12.61
C TYR A 737 8.63 28.59 -13.55
N PHE A 738 7.79 28.01 -14.43
CA PHE A 738 7.06 28.72 -15.46
C PHE A 738 5.63 29.11 -15.05
N PHE A 739 5.19 30.34 -15.37
CA PHE A 739 3.76 30.66 -15.35
C PHE A 739 3.08 29.92 -16.49
N SER A 740 2.16 29.02 -16.16
CA SER A 740 1.39 28.36 -17.21
C SER A 740 0.51 29.38 -17.94
N ASN A 741 0.43 29.29 -19.28
CA ASN A 741 -0.49 30.12 -20.07
C ASN A 741 -1.94 29.99 -19.57
N ASP A 742 -2.30 28.84 -19.00
CA ASP A 742 -3.58 28.61 -18.33
C ASP A 742 -3.82 29.52 -17.13
N SER A 743 -2.80 29.79 -16.30
CA SER A 743 -2.91 30.71 -15.17
C SER A 743 -3.22 32.13 -15.66
N LEU A 744 -2.62 32.56 -16.77
CA LEU A 744 -2.81 33.91 -17.33
C LEU A 744 -4.16 34.02 -18.03
N LEU A 745 -4.60 32.97 -18.72
CA LEU A 745 -5.97 32.86 -19.24
C LEU A 745 -7.02 32.89 -18.13
N SER A 746 -6.77 32.19 -17.02
CA SER A 746 -7.66 32.20 -15.85
C SER A 746 -7.72 33.62 -15.24
N LEU A 747 -6.59 34.30 -15.13
CA LEU A 747 -6.53 35.70 -14.70
C LEU A 747 -7.30 36.63 -15.66
N TYR A 748 -7.14 36.46 -16.97
CA TYR A 748 -7.86 37.23 -18.00
C TYR A 748 -9.38 37.04 -17.85
N ARG A 749 -9.85 35.80 -17.80
CA ARG A 749 -11.28 35.46 -17.68
C ARG A 749 -11.92 35.99 -16.40
N LYS A 750 -11.14 36.15 -15.33
CA LYS A 750 -11.60 36.66 -14.03
C LYS A 750 -11.33 38.14 -13.81
N SER A 751 -10.71 38.82 -14.76
CA SER A 751 -10.38 40.23 -14.67
C SER A 751 -11.53 41.11 -15.16
N SER A 752 -11.59 42.35 -14.67
CA SER A 752 -12.46 43.38 -15.28
C SER A 752 -12.03 43.67 -16.72
N ILE A 753 -12.95 44.19 -17.55
CA ILE A 753 -12.69 44.55 -18.96
C ILE A 753 -11.43 45.42 -19.08
N LYS A 754 -11.27 46.41 -18.20
CA LYS A 754 -10.07 47.27 -18.17
C LYS A 754 -8.78 46.47 -17.96
N ARG A 755 -8.79 45.46 -17.08
CA ARG A 755 -7.62 44.60 -16.81
C ARG A 755 -7.39 43.58 -17.93
N GLN A 756 -8.46 43.07 -18.55
CA GLN A 756 -8.37 42.23 -19.74
C GLN A 756 -7.62 42.94 -20.88
N GLU A 757 -7.95 44.21 -21.13
CA GLU A 757 -7.23 45.02 -22.12
C GLU A 757 -5.75 45.24 -21.75
N ILE A 758 -5.45 45.40 -20.46
CA ILE A 758 -4.05 45.48 -20.00
C ILE A 758 -3.32 44.16 -20.28
N ILE A 759 -3.91 43.01 -19.96
CA ILE A 759 -3.32 41.68 -20.23
C ILE A 759 -3.08 41.51 -21.73
N LYS A 760 -4.11 41.74 -22.54
CA LYS A 760 -4.06 41.66 -24.01
C LYS A 760 -2.94 42.52 -24.58
N LYS A 761 -2.86 43.80 -24.17
CA LYS A 761 -1.80 44.71 -24.61
C LYS A 761 -0.40 44.20 -24.23
N ASN A 762 -0.23 43.66 -23.03
CA ASN A 762 1.08 43.14 -22.60
C ASN A 762 1.46 41.85 -23.35
N ILE A 763 0.52 40.97 -23.65
CA ILE A 763 0.76 39.78 -24.49
C ILE A 763 1.18 40.22 -25.90
N ILE A 764 0.45 41.15 -26.52
CA ILE A 764 0.78 41.67 -27.86
C ILE A 764 2.17 42.34 -27.85
N ASN A 765 2.46 43.19 -26.86
CA ASN A 765 3.76 43.82 -26.73
C ASN A 765 4.90 42.79 -26.60
N LYS A 766 4.68 41.72 -25.81
CA LYS A 766 5.65 40.64 -25.67
C LYS A 766 5.87 39.92 -27.00
N LEU A 767 4.80 39.55 -27.70
CA LEU A 767 4.88 38.90 -29.02
C LEU A 767 5.59 39.78 -30.06
N ASN A 768 5.41 41.10 -30.00
CA ASN A 768 6.07 42.05 -30.90
C ASN A 768 7.56 42.24 -30.58
N SER A 769 7.95 42.19 -29.30
CA SER A 769 9.35 42.37 -28.91
C SER A 769 10.18 41.09 -28.97
N ASP A 770 9.55 39.96 -28.67
CA ASP A 770 10.17 38.63 -28.57
C ASP A 770 9.10 37.56 -28.84
N PHE A 771 8.96 37.20 -30.13
CA PHE A 771 7.88 36.34 -30.60
C PHE A 771 7.98 34.94 -29.99
N ASN A 772 6.94 34.53 -29.26
CA ASN A 772 6.79 33.19 -28.73
C ASN A 772 5.64 32.47 -29.43
N PHE A 773 5.97 31.40 -30.17
CA PHE A 773 5.01 30.60 -30.91
C PHE A 773 3.90 30.00 -30.03
N ASP A 774 4.25 29.35 -28.93
CA ASP A 774 3.29 28.70 -28.04
C ASP A 774 2.33 29.69 -27.38
N LEU A 775 2.85 30.87 -27.01
CA LEU A 775 2.08 31.97 -26.45
C LEU A 775 1.07 32.51 -27.47
N PHE A 776 1.51 32.74 -28.71
CA PHE A 776 0.66 33.21 -29.80
C PHE A 776 -0.46 32.22 -30.11
N ILE A 777 -0.14 30.94 -30.36
CA ILE A 777 -1.15 29.92 -30.64
C ILE A 777 -2.17 29.82 -29.50
N PHE A 778 -1.69 29.74 -28.26
CA PHE A 778 -2.55 29.56 -27.08
C PHE A 778 -3.49 30.76 -26.86
N PHE A 779 -3.02 32.00 -26.96
CA PHE A 779 -3.90 33.14 -26.73
C PHE A 779 -4.82 33.46 -27.92
N THR A 780 -4.43 33.08 -29.14
CA THR A 780 -5.30 33.16 -30.32
C THR A 780 -6.39 32.10 -30.28
N ILE A 781 -6.10 30.84 -29.87
CA ILE A 781 -7.11 29.76 -29.76
C ILE A 781 -8.15 29.99 -28.64
N TYR A 782 -7.92 30.95 -27.75
CA TYR A 782 -8.86 31.33 -26.69
C TYR A 782 -9.42 32.75 -26.86
N ASP A 783 -9.26 33.37 -28.03
CA ASP A 783 -9.75 34.73 -28.37
C ASP A 783 -9.27 35.85 -27.44
N VAL A 784 -8.12 35.68 -26.80
CA VAL A 784 -7.52 36.75 -25.98
C VAL A 784 -6.85 37.77 -26.88
N ILE A 785 -6.20 37.30 -27.95
CA ILE A 785 -5.68 38.14 -29.03
C ILE A 785 -6.42 37.78 -30.34
N PRO A 786 -6.64 38.77 -31.24
CA PRO A 786 -7.25 38.49 -32.52
C PRO A 786 -6.34 37.61 -33.38
N LEU A 787 -6.95 36.81 -34.26
CA LEU A 787 -6.23 36.03 -35.27
C LEU A 787 -5.55 36.98 -36.27
N ASP A 788 -4.23 36.85 -36.39
CA ASP A 788 -3.44 37.42 -37.47
C ASP A 788 -3.19 36.34 -38.52
N VAL A 789 -4.01 36.33 -39.58
CA VAL A 789 -3.96 35.31 -40.64
C VAL A 789 -2.62 35.35 -41.38
N ASP A 790 -2.12 36.55 -41.67
CA ASP A 790 -0.86 36.74 -42.39
C ASP A 790 0.30 36.16 -41.59
N LYS A 791 0.34 36.42 -40.27
CA LYS A 791 1.34 35.82 -39.39
C LYS A 791 1.24 34.29 -39.34
N VAL A 792 0.03 33.73 -39.32
CA VAL A 792 -0.14 32.27 -39.33
C VAL A 792 0.35 31.66 -40.66
N ILE A 793 0.06 32.31 -41.79
CA ILE A 793 0.57 31.90 -43.11
C ILE A 793 2.10 31.99 -43.16
N GLU A 794 2.68 33.06 -42.62
CA GLU A 794 4.13 33.20 -42.46
C GLU A 794 4.71 32.03 -41.66
N LEU A 795 4.08 31.62 -40.55
CA LEU A 795 4.53 30.50 -39.72
C LEU A 795 4.44 29.15 -40.45
N PHE A 796 3.37 28.89 -41.21
CA PHE A 796 3.28 27.70 -42.06
C PHE A 796 4.42 27.64 -43.10
N THR A 797 4.79 28.80 -43.63
CA THR A 797 5.81 28.91 -44.67
C THR A 797 7.22 28.76 -44.09
N SER A 798 7.52 29.51 -43.03
CA SER A 798 8.84 29.63 -42.41
C SER A 798 9.21 28.48 -41.48
N THR A 799 8.24 27.73 -40.94
CA THR A 799 8.53 26.58 -40.07
C THR A 799 8.89 25.35 -40.90
N GLU A 800 9.99 24.70 -40.55
CA GLU A 800 10.32 23.37 -41.05
C GLU A 800 9.56 22.30 -40.26
N PHE A 801 8.78 21.49 -40.97
CA PHE A 801 8.02 20.38 -40.40
C PHE A 801 8.74 19.07 -40.66
N LYS A 802 8.73 18.16 -39.69
CA LYS A 802 9.34 16.84 -39.83
C LYS A 802 8.30 15.81 -40.27
N SER A 803 8.66 14.96 -41.23
CA SER A 803 7.79 13.88 -41.74
C SER A 803 7.56 12.78 -40.71
N GLU A 804 8.55 12.48 -39.88
CA GLU A 804 8.49 11.47 -38.82
C GLU A 804 9.29 11.93 -37.59
N ARG A 805 8.78 11.64 -36.39
CA ARG A 805 9.55 11.76 -35.14
C ARG A 805 9.56 10.43 -34.41
N HIS A 806 10.75 9.98 -34.03
CA HIS A 806 10.90 8.90 -33.06
C HIS A 806 10.76 9.48 -31.65
N GLY A 807 9.52 9.68 -31.20
CA GLY A 807 9.24 10.06 -29.81
C GLY A 807 9.53 8.92 -28.84
N PHE A 808 9.52 9.23 -27.54
CA PHE A 808 9.80 8.24 -26.49
C PHE A 808 8.84 7.03 -26.58
N LYS A 809 7.58 7.21 -26.98
CA LYS A 809 6.64 6.08 -27.15
C LYS A 809 7.00 5.17 -28.33
N SER A 810 7.62 5.71 -29.38
CA SER A 810 8.08 4.90 -30.52
C SER A 810 9.16 3.88 -30.12
N ILE A 811 9.94 4.19 -29.08
CA ILE A 811 10.98 3.31 -28.52
C ILE A 811 10.37 2.10 -27.80
N PHE A 812 9.26 2.29 -27.08
CA PHE A 812 8.63 1.20 -26.31
C PHE A 812 7.63 0.38 -27.12
N ASN A 813 6.95 1.00 -28.10
CA ASN A 813 5.86 0.36 -28.81
C ASN A 813 6.17 0.07 -30.29
N GLY A 814 7.32 0.52 -30.81
CA GLY A 814 7.68 0.36 -32.23
C GLY A 814 6.78 1.14 -33.21
N VAL A 815 5.89 2.00 -32.71
CA VAL A 815 4.96 2.80 -33.51
C VAL A 815 5.60 4.14 -33.85
N VAL A 816 5.76 4.41 -35.15
CA VAL A 816 6.21 5.72 -35.66
C VAL A 816 5.19 6.79 -35.27
N GLU A 817 5.63 7.85 -34.57
CA GLU A 817 4.77 9.00 -34.30
C GLU A 817 4.77 9.92 -35.53
N TYR A 818 3.61 10.07 -36.16
CA TYR A 818 3.42 10.92 -37.35
C TYR A 818 3.28 12.42 -37.02
N GLN A 819 3.62 12.83 -35.79
CA GLN A 819 3.27 14.14 -35.22
C GLN A 819 4.43 15.15 -35.30
N ASP A 820 4.15 16.30 -35.90
CA ASP A 820 4.90 17.53 -35.68
C ASP A 820 4.08 18.50 -34.83
N TYR A 821 4.56 18.74 -33.60
CA TYR A 821 3.89 19.57 -32.59
C TYR A 821 3.54 20.98 -33.07
N ASN A 822 4.38 21.61 -33.89
CA ASN A 822 4.14 22.97 -34.38
C ASN A 822 3.07 22.96 -35.47
N LEU A 823 3.16 22.00 -36.39
CA LEU A 823 2.15 21.82 -37.43
C LEU A 823 0.79 21.52 -36.83
N ASP A 824 0.71 20.61 -35.86
CA ASP A 824 -0.56 20.23 -35.25
C ASP A 824 -1.27 21.43 -34.59
N LYS A 825 -0.49 22.31 -33.96
CA LYS A 825 -0.96 23.58 -33.37
C LYS A 825 -1.46 24.59 -34.40
N LEU A 826 -0.75 24.74 -35.52
CA LEU A 826 -1.18 25.61 -36.61
C LEU A 826 -2.45 25.09 -37.27
N LEU A 827 -2.54 23.78 -37.49
CA LEU A 827 -3.74 23.11 -37.97
C LEU A 827 -4.91 23.27 -37.00
N ASN A 828 -4.65 23.28 -35.69
CA ASN A 828 -5.69 23.54 -34.69
C ASN A 828 -6.30 24.95 -34.84
N LEU A 829 -5.48 25.97 -35.12
CA LEU A 829 -5.97 27.32 -35.47
C LEU A 829 -6.75 27.30 -36.79
N TYR A 830 -6.23 26.62 -37.81
CA TYR A 830 -6.89 26.48 -39.11
C TYR A 830 -8.27 25.83 -38.96
N PHE A 831 -8.40 24.74 -38.20
CA PHE A 831 -9.68 24.09 -37.96
C PHE A 831 -10.65 24.93 -37.14
N ARG A 832 -10.14 25.72 -36.20
CA ARG A 832 -10.97 26.66 -35.42
C ARG A 832 -11.54 27.79 -36.28
N PHE A 833 -10.68 28.44 -37.05
CA PHE A 833 -11.02 29.72 -37.69
C PHE A 833 -11.32 29.63 -39.19
N LYS A 834 -11.02 28.49 -39.83
CA LYS A 834 -11.35 28.19 -41.23
C LYS A 834 -10.87 29.25 -42.24
N PHE A 835 -9.71 29.86 -41.99
CA PHE A 835 -9.08 30.77 -42.95
C PHE A 835 -8.50 29.98 -44.15
N LYS A 836 -8.33 30.62 -45.30
CA LYS A 836 -7.85 29.96 -46.52
C LYS A 836 -6.34 29.74 -46.47
N LEU A 837 -5.90 28.49 -46.68
CA LEU A 837 -4.49 28.15 -46.95
C LEU A 837 -4.23 28.23 -48.46
N ASN A 838 -3.01 28.61 -48.86
CA ASN A 838 -2.61 28.53 -50.26
C ASN A 838 -2.30 27.08 -50.65
N GLU A 839 -2.36 26.78 -51.95
CA GLU A 839 -2.11 25.43 -52.47
C GLU A 839 -0.68 24.95 -52.18
N ASP A 840 0.28 25.86 -52.09
CA ASP A 840 1.67 25.53 -51.77
C ASP A 840 1.82 24.99 -50.34
N ILE A 841 1.17 25.61 -49.35
CA ILE A 841 1.16 25.13 -47.95
C ILE A 841 0.41 23.80 -47.87
N ILE A 842 -0.74 23.68 -48.53
CA ILE A 842 -1.51 22.42 -48.57
C ILE A 842 -0.65 21.30 -49.14
N SER A 843 0.01 21.54 -50.27
CA SER A 843 0.91 20.58 -50.92
C SER A 843 2.11 20.22 -50.03
N LYS A 844 2.71 21.23 -49.38
CA LYS A 844 3.80 21.03 -48.40
C LYS A 844 3.33 20.10 -47.26
N ILE A 845 2.16 20.33 -46.68
CA ILE A 845 1.62 19.52 -45.58
C ILE A 845 1.30 18.09 -46.04
N LYS A 846 0.60 17.94 -47.18
CA LYS A 846 0.28 16.62 -47.75
C LYS A 846 1.54 15.79 -48.06
N SER A 847 2.64 16.45 -48.46
CA SER A 847 3.91 15.77 -48.78
C SER A 847 4.67 15.20 -47.58
N LEU A 848 4.28 15.55 -46.33
CA LEU A 848 5.00 15.09 -45.14
C LEU A 848 4.80 13.60 -44.86
N ASN A 849 3.54 13.16 -44.78
CA ASN A 849 3.15 11.77 -44.57
C ASN A 849 1.63 11.58 -44.82
N LEU A 850 1.19 10.33 -44.88
CA LEU A 850 -0.21 9.97 -45.13
C LEU A 850 -1.18 10.46 -44.03
N TYR A 851 -0.70 10.65 -42.79
CA TYR A 851 -1.52 11.16 -41.70
C TYR A 851 -1.93 12.62 -41.96
N TYR A 852 -0.97 13.47 -42.35
CA TYR A 852 -1.25 14.87 -42.68
C TYR A 852 -2.01 15.02 -44.00
N GLU A 853 -1.78 14.14 -44.98
CA GLU A 853 -2.60 14.07 -46.18
C GLU A 853 -4.07 13.80 -45.86
N TRP A 854 -4.33 12.80 -45.02
CA TRP A 854 -5.66 12.49 -44.53
C TRP A 854 -6.26 13.65 -43.74
N LEU A 855 -5.51 14.24 -42.81
CA LEU A 855 -6.02 15.25 -41.89
C LEU A 855 -6.46 16.54 -42.60
N ILE A 856 -5.79 16.93 -43.68
CA ILE A 856 -6.17 18.09 -44.51
C ILE A 856 -7.38 17.80 -45.41
N ASP A 857 -7.61 16.52 -45.76
CA ASP A 857 -8.62 16.13 -46.76
C ASP A 857 -9.40 14.88 -46.33
N VAL A 858 -9.98 14.94 -45.13
CA VAL A 858 -10.62 13.79 -44.46
C VAL A 858 -11.72 13.15 -45.32
N ASN A 859 -12.40 13.93 -46.15
CA ASN A 859 -13.51 13.45 -46.98
C ASN A 859 -13.08 12.77 -48.28
N ASN A 860 -11.97 13.19 -48.89
CA ASN A 860 -11.51 12.65 -50.18
C ASN A 860 -10.31 11.70 -50.05
N PHE A 861 -9.79 11.50 -48.84
CA PHE A 861 -8.68 10.58 -48.58
C PHE A 861 -9.00 9.13 -48.95
N ASN A 862 -7.99 8.38 -49.40
CA ASN A 862 -8.11 6.95 -49.64
C ASN A 862 -8.14 6.14 -48.32
N TYR A 863 -9.33 5.76 -47.87
CA TYR A 863 -9.55 5.02 -46.63
C TYR A 863 -9.03 3.57 -46.61
N ASP A 864 -8.42 3.08 -47.68
CA ASP A 864 -7.65 1.84 -47.66
C ASP A 864 -6.26 2.03 -47.05
N LEU A 865 -5.75 3.26 -47.07
CA LEU A 865 -4.49 3.66 -46.42
C LEU A 865 -4.70 4.22 -45.00
N PHE A 866 -5.95 4.45 -44.61
CA PHE A 866 -6.31 5.04 -43.32
C PHE A 866 -6.05 4.08 -42.16
N ARG A 867 -5.45 4.60 -41.09
CA ARG A 867 -5.20 3.89 -39.83
C ARG A 867 -6.08 4.45 -38.71
N PRO A 868 -6.95 3.63 -38.07
CA PRO A 868 -7.85 4.09 -37.00
C PRO A 868 -7.16 4.81 -35.85
N GLU A 869 -5.90 4.48 -35.55
CA GLU A 869 -5.10 5.08 -34.48
C GLU A 869 -4.79 6.56 -34.75
N TRP A 870 -4.89 7.04 -35.99
CA TRP A 870 -4.64 8.44 -36.31
C TRP A 870 -5.57 9.41 -35.60
N ILE A 871 -6.79 9.00 -35.26
CA ILE A 871 -7.73 9.88 -34.55
C ILE A 871 -7.27 10.20 -33.12
N VAL A 872 -6.38 9.38 -32.55
CA VAL A 872 -5.87 9.55 -31.19
C VAL A 872 -4.62 10.44 -31.14
N ASN A 873 -4.10 10.86 -32.30
CA ASN A 873 -2.84 11.59 -32.39
C ASN A 873 -2.91 12.97 -31.73
N TYR A 874 -3.98 13.75 -31.97
CA TYR A 874 -4.12 15.08 -31.38
C TYR A 874 -5.52 15.29 -30.78
N ASN A 875 -5.57 15.54 -29.48
CA ASN A 875 -6.80 15.64 -28.71
C ASN A 875 -7.19 17.11 -28.49
N SER A 876 -7.86 17.70 -29.48
CA SER A 876 -8.51 19.01 -29.34
C SER A 876 -9.94 18.98 -29.87
N GLU A 877 -10.78 19.85 -29.30
CA GLU A 877 -12.16 20.02 -29.76
C GLU A 877 -12.23 20.38 -31.26
N TYR A 878 -11.33 21.21 -31.78
CA TYR A 878 -11.37 21.64 -33.18
C TYR A 878 -10.98 20.52 -34.14
N TYR A 879 -10.05 19.63 -33.74
CA TYR A 879 -9.76 18.40 -34.48
C TYR A 879 -10.98 17.47 -34.49
N PHE A 880 -11.63 17.29 -33.34
CA PHE A 880 -12.82 16.44 -33.25
C PHE A 880 -13.99 16.96 -34.08
N ARG A 881 -14.20 18.28 -34.09
CA ARG A 881 -15.17 18.93 -34.98
C ARG A 881 -14.84 18.66 -36.45
N GLU A 882 -13.57 18.76 -36.82
CA GLU A 882 -13.15 18.52 -38.20
C GLU A 882 -13.33 17.08 -38.63
N MET A 883 -12.84 16.14 -37.82
CA MET A 883 -13.02 14.70 -38.05
C MET A 883 -14.51 14.34 -38.12
N GLY A 884 -15.31 14.89 -37.22
CA GLY A 884 -16.75 14.61 -37.15
C GLY A 884 -17.56 15.21 -38.30
N SER A 885 -16.99 16.14 -39.07
CA SER A 885 -17.59 16.63 -40.32
C SER A 885 -17.65 15.55 -41.41
N SER A 886 -16.82 14.50 -41.31
CA SER A 886 -16.77 13.40 -42.29
C SER A 886 -17.64 12.21 -41.91
N ASP A 887 -18.75 12.01 -42.63
CA ASP A 887 -19.58 10.81 -42.48
C ASP A 887 -18.84 9.52 -42.86
N LEU A 888 -17.90 9.61 -43.79
CA LEU A 888 -17.09 8.48 -44.25
C LEU A 888 -16.17 7.98 -43.12
N LEU A 889 -15.48 8.89 -42.42
CA LEU A 889 -14.66 8.56 -41.26
C LEU A 889 -15.49 7.86 -40.17
N ILE A 890 -16.63 8.46 -39.80
CA ILE A 890 -17.50 7.93 -38.75
C ILE A 890 -17.95 6.50 -39.08
N LYS A 891 -18.40 6.25 -40.32
CA LYS A 891 -18.77 4.89 -40.77
C LYS A 891 -17.59 3.91 -40.68
N LYS A 892 -16.39 4.32 -41.08
CA LYS A 892 -15.19 3.48 -41.01
C LYS A 892 -14.83 3.14 -39.55
N LEU A 893 -14.89 4.12 -38.64
CA LEU A 893 -14.61 3.92 -37.21
C LEU A 893 -15.64 3.03 -36.53
N PHE A 894 -16.94 3.19 -36.82
CA PHE A 894 -17.97 2.27 -36.32
C PHE A 894 -17.74 0.83 -36.77
N LYS A 895 -17.41 0.63 -38.05
CA LYS A 895 -17.07 -0.69 -38.58
C LYS A 895 -15.86 -1.28 -37.84
N TYR A 896 -14.82 -0.48 -37.60
CA TYR A 896 -13.63 -0.91 -36.86
C TYR A 896 -13.96 -1.30 -35.41
N VAL A 897 -14.66 -0.44 -34.67
CA VAL A 897 -15.05 -0.65 -33.26
C VAL A 897 -16.03 -1.82 -33.09
N SER A 898 -16.82 -2.14 -34.11
CA SER A 898 -17.71 -3.31 -34.09
C SER A 898 -16.93 -4.63 -34.20
N GLY A 899 -15.75 -4.62 -34.83
CA GLY A 899 -14.89 -5.79 -35.00
C GLY A 899 -13.70 -5.85 -34.03
N ASN A 900 -13.39 -4.77 -33.32
CA ASN A 900 -12.22 -4.63 -32.45
C ASN A 900 -12.59 -3.97 -31.12
N ASP A 901 -12.11 -4.52 -30.01
CA ASP A 901 -12.36 -3.98 -28.67
C ASP A 901 -11.25 -3.02 -28.21
N ASP A 902 -11.01 -1.95 -28.99
CA ASP A 902 -10.05 -0.90 -28.62
C ASP A 902 -10.76 0.21 -27.80
N PRO A 903 -10.53 0.30 -26.48
CA PRO A 903 -11.22 1.27 -25.62
C PRO A 903 -10.81 2.72 -25.91
N LEU A 904 -9.59 2.97 -26.39
CA LEU A 904 -9.10 4.33 -26.66
C LEU A 904 -9.78 4.90 -27.91
N ILE A 905 -9.86 4.12 -28.98
CA ILE A 905 -10.56 4.52 -30.20
C ILE A 905 -12.05 4.73 -29.93
N LYS A 906 -12.67 3.87 -29.10
CA LYS A 906 -14.07 4.07 -28.66
C LYS A 906 -14.26 5.39 -27.93
N GLU A 907 -13.38 5.72 -26.98
CA GLU A 907 -13.45 6.98 -26.23
C GLU A 907 -13.33 8.19 -27.17
N VAL A 908 -12.38 8.16 -28.10
CA VAL A 908 -12.17 9.27 -29.04
C VAL A 908 -13.31 9.39 -30.05
N LEU A 909 -13.86 8.28 -30.55
CA LEU A 909 -15.05 8.30 -31.40
C LEU A 909 -16.24 9.00 -30.71
N LEU A 910 -16.47 8.72 -29.42
CA LEU A 910 -17.51 9.40 -28.64
C LEU A 910 -17.27 10.91 -28.57
N LYS A 911 -16.02 11.37 -28.40
CA LYS A 911 -15.67 12.79 -28.43
C LYS A 911 -15.91 13.42 -29.81
N ILE A 912 -15.52 12.73 -30.89
CA ILE A 912 -15.77 13.16 -32.28
C ILE A 912 -17.27 13.36 -32.52
N MET A 913 -18.09 12.40 -32.11
CA MET A 913 -19.55 12.49 -32.25
C MET A 913 -20.15 13.62 -31.41
N TYR A 914 -19.72 13.77 -30.15
CA TYR A 914 -20.18 14.82 -29.25
C TYR A 914 -19.91 16.22 -29.82
N PHE A 915 -18.66 16.49 -30.23
CA PHE A 915 -18.28 17.81 -30.72
C PHE A 915 -18.81 18.13 -32.13
N SER A 916 -19.19 17.12 -32.92
CA SER A 916 -19.86 17.32 -34.21
C SER A 916 -21.38 17.44 -34.13
N GLY A 917 -21.97 17.32 -32.93
CA GLY A 917 -23.43 17.39 -32.75
C GLY A 917 -24.18 16.18 -33.30
N LYS A 918 -23.50 15.03 -33.46
CA LYS A 918 -24.06 13.77 -33.98
C LYS A 918 -24.37 12.75 -32.86
N PHE A 919 -24.39 13.21 -31.61
CA PHE A 919 -24.65 12.39 -30.42
C PHE A 919 -26.14 12.37 -30.06
#